data_AF-W9CE05-F1
#
_entry.id   AF-W9CE05-F1
#
_cell.length_a   1.000
_cell.length_b   1.000
_cell.length_c   1.000
_cell.angle_alpha   90.00
_cell.angle_beta   90.00
_cell.angle_gamma   90.00
#
_symmetry.space_group_name_H-M   'P 1'
#
loop_
_entity.id
_entity.type
_entity.pdbx_description
1 polymer ?
#
loop_
_entity_poly.entity_id
_entity_poly.type
_entity_poly.pdbx_seq_one_letter_code
_entity_poly.pdbx_strand_id
1 'polypeptide(L)'
;MSTITDAILKDHREINEYANKIRQATDDDTRARWQNQFTWELARHSIGEELVVYPAFAKHLGMQGQQMADSDRAEHQTVKEALYKFQNLASSDATLIPTLDALMKNLNTHIQGEENEDLPALEAALQTHESEAMAKSFGRTKAFVPSRSHPGAPNKPPFETVVGLMTAPIDHLGDLFRKFPDSVGSPNPILNTCKNPQNNNHTRTSQSMDAMAQNIHPLQAIQSAIGSAGGDPRALQKASLFNNANDGPAAIIAKVSGVQSGGMREDNGPYFTSNEGIPFPDPAHSKNVGGLPLASDVFLFQKQQHFNRNKNLERMVHPCGSGAFGYFETTADVSGLTKANFLRDKGVKTPVFMRFSTVTLGREFPDLARNPRGFAIKFYTGEGNYDIVGLNFPVFFCRDPIQGPDVIRSQYRNPKNFLLDYNSLFDLLALTPEANHAGMMFFSDHATPKGWRFVDGFGCHTFKWVNEAGKFVYIKYHFVAKHGKKQFTAEEAIRVSGVDPDYSKRDLWDAIEKKELVEWSAHVQIMQPHEADANTLGFDPFDVTKVWPRDKFPMHEFGKLVLNKNPENFHRDVEQAAFSPGSMVPGIGDSPDPLLQFRMFFYRDAQYHRIGVNLHQIPVNCPFMASSFSSLNFDGQMRVDANHAGNPPYVPNSFKHKFRPDVAEAPYTVADNVVSRKSHFYHEGKLSDYDQARELYTRVMSDTQRDHLHHNTASLLRFVDAKVIKVGYLAQLWNIDPQYAKAIYDLLPEESKTGPEGFEFVEVQNKAKGAELAGKEAKFRPSNASERLVGFYPGDIYNV
;
A
#
# COMPACT_ATOMS: atom_id res chain seq x y z
N MET A 1 -3.06 35.93 -27.94
CA MET A 1 -2.76 34.48 -27.90
C MET A 1 -3.97 33.77 -28.52
N SER A 2 -3.95 32.46 -28.78
CA SER A 2 -5.14 31.78 -29.34
C SER A 2 -6.25 31.69 -28.29
N THR A 3 -7.50 32.01 -28.67
CA THR A 3 -8.70 31.80 -27.83
C THR A 3 -9.05 30.31 -27.72
N ILE A 4 -10.00 29.96 -26.85
CA ILE A 4 -10.51 28.58 -26.80
C ILE A 4 -11.17 28.19 -28.14
N THR A 5 -11.93 29.12 -28.73
CA THR A 5 -12.52 28.97 -30.06
C THR A 5 -11.45 28.72 -31.13
N ASP A 6 -10.36 29.49 -31.15
CA ASP A 6 -9.26 29.30 -32.10
C ASP A 6 -8.62 27.90 -31.99
N ALA A 7 -8.51 27.38 -30.77
CA ALA A 7 -7.90 26.08 -30.49
C ALA A 7 -8.78 24.92 -30.99
N ILE A 8 -10.09 25.00 -30.77
CA ILE A 8 -11.07 23.98 -31.19
C ILE A 8 -11.25 24.00 -32.71
N LEU A 9 -11.39 25.18 -33.32
CA LEU A 9 -11.42 25.34 -34.77
C LEU A 9 -10.17 24.79 -35.47
N LYS A 10 -9.01 24.86 -34.79
CA LYS A 10 -7.78 24.26 -35.31
C LYS A 10 -7.88 22.74 -35.34
N ASP A 11 -8.33 22.11 -34.25
CA ASP A 11 -8.52 20.67 -34.19
C ASP A 11 -9.52 20.20 -35.26
N HIS A 12 -10.65 20.89 -35.47
CA HIS A 12 -11.62 20.56 -36.51
C HIS A 12 -11.03 20.54 -37.92
N ARG A 13 -10.15 21.52 -38.23
CA ARG A 13 -9.45 21.55 -39.52
C ARG A 13 -8.48 20.38 -39.66
N GLU A 14 -7.72 20.06 -38.61
CA GLU A 14 -6.76 18.96 -38.60
C GLU A 14 -7.46 17.61 -38.74
N ILE A 15 -8.56 17.38 -38.02
CA ILE A 15 -9.36 16.15 -38.11
C ILE A 15 -9.92 15.94 -39.53
N ASN A 16 -10.46 17.01 -40.13
CA ASN A 16 -10.94 16.97 -41.53
C ASN A 16 -9.81 16.70 -42.53
N GLU A 17 -8.64 17.32 -42.33
CA GLU A 17 -7.47 17.07 -43.16
C GLU A 17 -7.05 15.60 -43.08
N TYR A 18 -6.97 15.03 -41.87
CA TYR A 18 -6.52 13.66 -41.67
C TYR A 18 -7.50 12.65 -42.26
N ALA A 19 -8.82 12.89 -42.16
CA ALA A 19 -9.82 12.09 -42.86
C ALA A 19 -9.59 12.08 -44.38
N ASN A 20 -9.28 13.24 -44.97
CA ASN A 20 -8.96 13.33 -46.40
C ASN A 20 -7.65 12.62 -46.76
N LYS A 21 -6.63 12.69 -45.91
CA LYS A 21 -5.37 11.94 -46.10
C LYS A 21 -5.60 10.42 -46.07
N ILE A 22 -6.49 9.93 -45.21
CA ILE A 22 -6.87 8.50 -45.18
C ILE A 22 -7.52 8.10 -46.51
N ARG A 23 -8.44 8.92 -47.04
CA ARG A 23 -9.12 8.67 -48.33
C ARG A 23 -8.15 8.67 -49.52
N GLN A 24 -7.14 9.54 -49.49
CA GLN A 24 -6.18 9.71 -50.59
C GLN A 24 -5.00 8.73 -50.52
N ALA A 25 -4.86 7.97 -49.43
CA ALA A 25 -3.73 7.07 -49.24
C ALA A 25 -3.75 5.90 -50.25
N THR A 26 -2.72 5.85 -51.09
CA THR A 26 -2.55 4.84 -52.15
C THR A 26 -2.01 3.50 -51.66
N ASP A 27 -1.51 3.43 -50.43
CA ASP A 27 -0.95 2.23 -49.81
C ASP A 27 -1.37 2.10 -48.33
N ASP A 28 -1.31 0.88 -47.82
CA ASP A 28 -1.83 0.52 -46.50
C ASP A 28 -0.98 1.06 -45.33
N ASP A 29 0.33 1.30 -45.50
CA ASP A 29 1.21 1.87 -44.46
C ASP A 29 0.91 3.37 -44.29
N THR A 30 0.81 4.10 -45.40
CA THR A 30 0.38 5.50 -45.39
C THR A 30 -1.02 5.64 -44.80
N ARG A 31 -1.95 4.76 -45.19
CA ARG A 31 -3.32 4.77 -44.65
C ARG A 31 -3.35 4.49 -43.15
N ALA A 32 -2.58 3.51 -42.67
CA ALA A 32 -2.47 3.20 -41.25
C ALA A 32 -1.91 4.37 -40.42
N ARG A 33 -0.90 5.08 -40.94
CA ARG A 33 -0.31 6.25 -40.26
C ARG A 33 -1.33 7.37 -40.07
N TRP A 34 -2.08 7.69 -41.12
CA TRP A 34 -3.12 8.71 -41.03
C TRP A 34 -4.34 8.25 -40.23
N GLN A 35 -4.68 6.96 -40.25
CA GLN A 35 -5.70 6.37 -39.37
C GLN A 35 -5.32 6.53 -37.89
N ASN A 36 -4.06 6.28 -37.53
CA ASN A 36 -3.55 6.51 -36.19
C ASN A 36 -3.61 7.99 -35.81
N GLN A 37 -3.16 8.89 -36.69
CA GLN A 37 -3.17 10.34 -36.43
C GLN A 37 -4.59 10.88 -36.24
N PHE A 38 -5.53 10.46 -37.10
CA PHE A 38 -6.93 10.83 -37.00
C PHE A 38 -7.57 10.33 -35.68
N THR A 39 -7.33 9.06 -35.33
CA THR A 39 -7.84 8.47 -34.09
C THR A 39 -7.31 9.22 -32.86
N TRP A 40 -6.02 9.56 -32.90
CA TRP A 40 -5.33 10.26 -31.83
C TRP A 40 -5.88 11.67 -31.61
N GLU A 41 -6.03 12.48 -32.67
CA GLU A 41 -6.59 13.83 -32.51
C GLU A 41 -8.04 13.79 -32.04
N LEU A 42 -8.88 12.98 -32.68
CA LEU A 42 -10.31 12.97 -32.38
C LEU A 42 -10.60 12.50 -30.95
N ALA A 43 -9.87 11.50 -30.44
CA ALA A 43 -10.00 11.05 -29.06
C ALA A 43 -9.60 12.15 -28.05
N ARG A 44 -8.48 12.83 -28.30
CA ARG A 44 -7.97 13.90 -27.41
C ARG A 44 -8.83 15.15 -27.44
N HIS A 45 -9.36 15.50 -28.61
CA HIS A 45 -10.25 16.62 -28.83
C HIS A 45 -11.55 16.44 -28.03
N SER A 46 -12.25 15.31 -28.23
CA SER A 46 -13.53 15.03 -27.55
C SER A 46 -13.41 15.00 -26.01
N ILE A 47 -12.33 14.41 -25.47
CA ILE A 47 -12.09 14.42 -24.01
C ILE A 47 -11.66 15.82 -23.53
N GLY A 48 -10.91 16.56 -24.34
CA GLY A 48 -10.55 17.95 -24.05
C GLY A 48 -11.77 18.83 -23.85
N GLU A 49 -12.78 18.69 -24.70
CA GLU A 49 -14.05 19.42 -24.60
C GLU A 49 -14.82 19.03 -23.36
N GLU A 50 -14.90 17.73 -23.07
CA GLU A 50 -15.63 17.24 -21.91
C GLU A 50 -15.07 17.74 -20.57
N LEU A 51 -13.74 17.90 -20.50
CA LEU A 51 -13.04 18.31 -19.28
C LEU A 51 -12.85 19.82 -19.16
N VAL A 52 -12.90 20.57 -20.26
CA VAL A 52 -12.57 22.00 -20.27
C VAL A 52 -13.74 22.86 -20.77
N VAL A 53 -14.38 22.48 -21.88
CA VAL A 53 -15.39 23.29 -22.56
C VAL A 53 -16.77 23.11 -21.91
N TYR A 54 -17.22 21.88 -21.68
CA TYR A 54 -18.54 21.63 -21.11
C TYR A 54 -18.73 22.15 -19.68
N PRO A 55 -17.73 22.05 -18.78
CA PRO A 55 -17.81 22.72 -17.49
C PRO A 55 -17.85 24.25 -17.62
N ALA A 56 -17.21 24.81 -18.66
CA ALA A 56 -17.24 26.24 -18.93
C ALA A 56 -18.62 26.69 -19.44
N PHE A 57 -19.30 25.92 -20.29
CA PHE A 57 -20.70 26.19 -20.67
C PHE A 57 -21.59 26.26 -19.41
N ALA A 58 -21.57 25.24 -18.57
CA ALA A 58 -22.37 25.21 -17.34
C ALA A 58 -22.07 26.39 -16.40
N LYS A 59 -20.79 26.75 -16.28
CA LYS A 59 -20.33 27.84 -15.40
C LYS A 59 -20.68 29.23 -15.92
N HIS A 60 -20.51 29.49 -17.21
CA HIS A 60 -20.59 30.83 -17.79
C HIS A 60 -21.94 31.14 -18.46
N LEU A 61 -22.70 30.12 -18.88
CA LEU A 61 -24.01 30.26 -19.55
C LEU A 61 -25.19 29.72 -18.72
N GLY A 62 -24.95 29.26 -17.48
CA GLY A 62 -25.99 28.84 -16.55
C GLY A 62 -26.79 27.62 -17.03
N MET A 63 -28.11 27.61 -16.82
CA MET A 63 -28.95 26.46 -17.21
C MET A 63 -28.95 26.18 -18.72
N GLN A 64 -28.86 27.22 -19.55
CA GLN A 64 -28.75 27.04 -21.00
C GLN A 64 -27.43 26.37 -21.37
N GLY A 65 -26.32 26.78 -20.76
CA GLY A 65 -25.02 26.12 -20.94
C GLY A 65 -24.98 24.68 -20.44
N GLN A 66 -25.69 24.36 -19.36
CA GLN A 66 -25.81 22.98 -18.91
C GLN A 66 -26.57 22.11 -19.92
N GLN A 67 -27.62 22.63 -20.56
CA GLN A 67 -28.36 21.92 -21.59
C GLN A 67 -27.53 21.71 -22.87
N MET A 68 -26.74 22.71 -23.28
CA MET A 68 -25.78 22.60 -24.39
C MET A 68 -24.76 21.49 -24.08
N ALA A 69 -24.09 21.56 -22.92
CA ALA A 69 -23.14 20.55 -22.48
C ALA A 69 -23.72 19.12 -22.41
N ASP A 70 -25.00 18.97 -22.02
CA ASP A 70 -25.66 17.66 -21.96
C ASP A 70 -26.05 17.14 -23.35
N SER A 71 -26.41 18.03 -24.28
CA SER A 71 -26.63 17.71 -25.69
C SER A 71 -25.33 17.23 -26.35
N ASP A 72 -24.25 17.98 -26.18
CA ASP A 72 -22.95 17.68 -26.79
C ASP A 72 -22.36 16.37 -26.29
N ARG A 73 -22.52 16.06 -24.99
CA ARG A 73 -22.15 14.74 -24.44
C ARG A 73 -22.89 13.60 -25.11
N ALA A 74 -24.17 13.77 -25.43
CA ALA A 74 -24.96 12.73 -26.09
C ALA A 74 -24.51 12.52 -27.55
N GLU A 75 -24.17 13.60 -28.25
CA GLU A 75 -23.60 13.54 -29.60
C GLU A 75 -22.21 12.89 -29.60
N HIS A 76 -21.35 13.28 -28.66
CA HIS A 76 -20.02 12.69 -28.46
C HIS A 76 -20.04 11.20 -28.17
N GLN A 77 -21.04 10.69 -27.46
CA GLN A 77 -21.15 9.24 -27.26
C GLN A 77 -21.27 8.50 -28.60
N THR A 78 -22.07 9.04 -29.53
CA THR A 78 -22.26 8.45 -30.86
C THR A 78 -20.95 8.48 -31.67
N VAL A 79 -20.17 9.56 -31.55
CA VAL A 79 -18.85 9.70 -32.18
C VAL A 79 -17.84 8.73 -31.55
N LYS A 80 -17.81 8.59 -30.22
CA LYS A 80 -16.92 7.66 -29.49
C LYS A 80 -17.15 6.21 -29.91
N GLU A 81 -18.40 5.78 -30.06
CA GLU A 81 -18.75 4.44 -30.54
C GLU A 81 -18.33 4.20 -32.00
N ALA A 82 -18.55 5.17 -32.87
CA ALA A 82 -18.13 5.09 -34.27
C ALA A 82 -16.59 5.09 -34.40
N LEU A 83 -15.89 5.90 -33.60
CA LEU A 83 -14.43 5.93 -33.54
C LEU A 83 -13.86 4.61 -33.01
N TYR A 84 -14.50 3.97 -32.03
CA TYR A 84 -14.08 2.66 -31.54
C TYR A 84 -14.17 1.57 -32.61
N LYS A 85 -15.21 1.61 -33.46
CA LYS A 85 -15.30 0.71 -34.61
C LYS A 85 -14.19 1.01 -35.62
N PHE A 86 -14.01 2.28 -35.97
CA PHE A 86 -13.01 2.73 -36.94
C PHE A 86 -11.56 2.39 -36.53
N GLN A 87 -11.18 2.64 -35.26
CA GLN A 87 -9.81 2.44 -34.78
C GLN A 87 -9.37 0.96 -34.73
N ASN A 88 -10.33 0.03 -34.77
CA ASN A 88 -10.09 -1.40 -34.70
C ASN A 88 -10.11 -2.10 -36.07
N LEU A 89 -10.39 -1.35 -37.15
CA LEU A 89 -10.27 -1.86 -38.51
C LEU A 89 -8.82 -1.86 -38.97
N ALA A 90 -8.41 -2.91 -39.68
CA ALA A 90 -7.12 -2.91 -40.37
C ALA A 90 -7.14 -1.86 -41.49
N SER A 91 -5.99 -1.24 -41.78
CA SER A 91 -5.91 -0.24 -42.85
C SER A 91 -6.22 -0.81 -44.24
N SER A 92 -6.09 -2.12 -44.43
CA SER A 92 -6.44 -2.86 -45.65
C SER A 92 -7.91 -3.30 -45.71
N ASP A 93 -8.72 -3.03 -44.68
CA ASP A 93 -10.12 -3.47 -44.62
C ASP A 93 -10.99 -2.70 -45.63
N ALA A 94 -11.76 -3.43 -46.45
CA ALA A 94 -12.64 -2.84 -47.46
C ALA A 94 -13.74 -1.94 -46.87
N THR A 95 -14.06 -2.11 -45.58
CA THR A 95 -15.05 -1.32 -44.85
C THR A 95 -14.46 -0.10 -44.13
N LEU A 96 -13.14 0.10 -44.17
CA LEU A 96 -12.47 1.22 -43.49
C LEU A 96 -12.98 2.58 -43.96
N ILE A 97 -13.01 2.83 -45.27
CA ILE A 97 -13.46 4.10 -45.84
C ILE A 97 -14.97 4.33 -45.62
N PRO A 98 -15.86 3.35 -45.87
CA PRO A 98 -17.27 3.47 -45.49
C PRO A 98 -17.49 3.79 -44.00
N THR A 99 -16.68 3.21 -43.12
CA THR A 99 -16.75 3.46 -41.67
C THR A 99 -16.25 4.87 -41.32
N LEU A 100 -15.17 5.33 -41.95
CA LEU A 100 -14.68 6.71 -41.83
C LEU A 100 -15.72 7.73 -42.30
N ASP A 101 -16.38 7.47 -43.43
CA ASP A 101 -17.39 8.38 -43.98
C ASP A 101 -18.63 8.47 -43.08
N ALA A 102 -19.07 7.34 -42.49
CA ALA A 102 -20.13 7.34 -41.50
C ALA A 102 -19.74 8.08 -40.21
N LEU A 103 -18.52 7.89 -39.73
CA LEU A 103 -17.98 8.63 -38.58
C LEU A 103 -17.90 10.13 -38.85
N MET A 104 -17.33 10.54 -39.98
CA MET A 104 -17.21 11.94 -40.37
C MET A 104 -18.57 12.60 -40.60
N LYS A 105 -19.58 11.86 -41.07
CA LYS A 105 -20.94 12.38 -41.19
C LYS A 105 -21.51 12.80 -39.82
N ASN A 106 -21.37 11.93 -38.81
CA ASN A 106 -21.85 12.22 -37.46
C ASN A 106 -21.02 13.35 -36.81
N LEU A 107 -19.70 13.30 -36.97
CA LEU A 107 -18.80 14.31 -36.43
C LEU A 107 -19.03 15.69 -37.05
N ASN A 108 -19.27 15.79 -38.35
CA ASN A 108 -19.50 17.08 -39.01
C ASN A 108 -20.79 17.76 -38.57
N THR A 109 -21.82 17.00 -38.16
CA THR A 109 -23.02 17.59 -37.57
C THR A 109 -22.70 18.23 -36.22
N HIS A 110 -21.90 17.56 -35.38
CA HIS A 110 -21.45 18.11 -34.10
C HIS A 110 -20.59 19.36 -34.29
N ILE A 111 -19.56 19.28 -35.15
CA ILE A 111 -18.69 20.41 -35.50
C ILE A 111 -19.51 21.62 -35.97
N GLN A 112 -20.56 21.41 -36.78
CA GLN A 112 -21.39 22.52 -37.25
C GLN A 112 -22.21 23.17 -36.13
N GLY A 113 -22.73 22.40 -35.17
CA GLY A 113 -23.39 22.96 -33.99
C GLY A 113 -22.41 23.78 -33.15
N GLU A 114 -21.25 23.19 -32.87
CA GLU A 114 -20.24 23.79 -32.02
C GLU A 114 -19.66 25.08 -32.63
N GLU A 115 -19.35 25.10 -33.93
CA GLU A 115 -18.78 26.27 -34.60
C GLU A 115 -19.78 27.42 -34.80
N ASN A 116 -21.07 27.13 -35.00
CA ASN A 116 -22.07 28.14 -35.32
C ASN A 116 -22.86 28.64 -34.10
N GLU A 117 -22.99 27.82 -33.06
CA GLU A 117 -23.85 28.10 -31.91
C GLU A 117 -23.05 28.10 -30.60
N ASP A 118 -22.36 27.00 -30.28
CA ASP A 118 -21.83 26.80 -28.92
C ASP A 118 -20.57 27.64 -28.62
N LEU A 119 -19.57 27.61 -29.49
CA LEU A 119 -18.34 28.39 -29.32
C LEU A 119 -18.60 29.90 -29.35
N PRO A 120 -19.40 30.45 -30.29
CA PRO A 120 -19.75 31.87 -30.26
C PRO A 120 -20.46 32.28 -28.96
N ALA A 121 -21.36 31.45 -28.43
CA ALA A 121 -22.05 31.72 -27.18
C ALA A 121 -21.09 31.74 -25.98
N LEU A 122 -20.17 30.79 -25.90
CA LEU A 122 -19.17 30.73 -24.84
C LEU A 122 -18.15 31.87 -24.93
N GLU A 123 -17.66 32.19 -26.14
CA GLU A 123 -16.70 33.28 -26.34
C GLU A 123 -17.33 34.64 -25.98
N ALA A 124 -18.62 34.84 -26.25
CA ALA A 124 -19.35 36.03 -25.84
C ALA A 124 -19.51 36.16 -24.32
N ALA A 125 -19.48 35.04 -23.58
CA ALA A 125 -19.62 35.01 -22.12
C ALA A 125 -18.28 35.07 -21.37
N LEU A 126 -17.14 35.00 -22.07
CA LEU A 126 -15.80 35.00 -21.50
C LEU A 126 -15.09 36.33 -21.71
N GLN A 127 -14.27 36.73 -20.74
CA GLN A 127 -13.26 37.76 -21.00
C GLN A 127 -12.11 37.16 -21.82
N THR A 128 -11.44 37.97 -22.64
CA THR A 128 -10.34 37.52 -23.53
C THR A 128 -9.28 36.71 -22.79
N HIS A 129 -8.88 37.15 -21.59
CA HIS A 129 -7.85 36.45 -20.81
C HIS A 129 -8.33 35.09 -20.24
N GLU A 130 -9.64 34.94 -19.99
CA GLU A 130 -10.23 33.67 -19.56
C GLU A 130 -10.26 32.66 -20.71
N SER A 131 -10.65 33.13 -21.90
CA SER A 131 -10.62 32.32 -23.13
C SER A 131 -9.19 31.86 -23.48
N GLU A 132 -8.19 32.75 -23.39
CA GLU A 132 -6.78 32.38 -23.59
C GLU A 132 -6.26 31.38 -22.52
N ALA A 133 -6.72 31.50 -21.27
CA ALA A 133 -6.37 30.57 -20.21
C ALA A 133 -7.02 29.20 -20.44
N MET A 134 -8.26 29.17 -20.92
CA MET A 134 -8.96 27.96 -21.31
C MET A 134 -8.28 27.27 -22.50
N ALA A 135 -7.84 28.01 -23.52
CA ALA A 135 -7.08 27.45 -24.64
C ALA A 135 -5.80 26.72 -24.16
N LYS A 136 -5.08 27.31 -23.19
CA LYS A 136 -3.91 26.66 -22.57
C LYS A 136 -4.31 25.43 -21.76
N SER A 137 -5.44 25.49 -21.06
CA SER A 137 -5.97 24.35 -20.29
C SER A 137 -6.38 23.21 -21.20
N PHE A 138 -7.07 23.50 -22.31
CA PHE A 138 -7.46 22.55 -23.34
C PHE A 138 -6.23 21.87 -23.95
N GLY A 139 -5.24 22.64 -24.40
CA GLY A 139 -4.00 22.08 -24.95
C GLY A 139 -3.20 21.24 -23.95
N ARG A 140 -3.14 21.64 -22.67
CA ARG A 140 -2.53 20.82 -21.60
C ARG A 140 -3.32 19.54 -21.37
N THR A 141 -4.64 19.62 -21.30
CA THR A 141 -5.52 18.48 -21.07
C THR A 141 -5.37 17.44 -22.17
N LYS A 142 -5.33 17.87 -23.45
CA LYS A 142 -5.04 17.00 -24.59
C LYS A 142 -3.73 16.20 -24.41
N ALA A 143 -2.72 16.72 -23.73
CA ALA A 143 -1.44 16.04 -23.52
C ALA A 143 -1.50 14.88 -22.51
N PHE A 144 -2.53 14.81 -21.66
CA PHE A 144 -2.62 13.84 -20.56
C PHE A 144 -3.82 12.88 -20.66
N VAL A 145 -4.67 13.03 -21.68
CA VAL A 145 -5.83 12.16 -21.93
C VAL A 145 -5.48 11.01 -22.89
N PRO A 146 -6.27 9.92 -22.92
CA PRO A 146 -6.07 8.80 -23.84
C PRO A 146 -6.00 9.20 -25.30
N SER A 147 -5.26 8.42 -26.09
CA SER A 147 -5.16 8.57 -27.54
C SER A 147 -6.11 7.67 -28.34
N ARG A 148 -6.98 6.92 -27.66
CA ARG A 148 -7.97 6.02 -28.27
C ARG A 148 -9.34 6.16 -27.62
N SER A 149 -10.37 5.79 -28.38
CA SER A 149 -11.75 5.73 -27.88
C SER A 149 -11.98 4.47 -27.05
N HIS A 150 -12.69 4.63 -25.93
CA HIS A 150 -13.11 3.55 -25.01
C HIS A 150 -14.59 3.73 -24.63
N PRO A 151 -15.54 3.30 -25.48
CA PRO A 151 -16.97 3.62 -25.33
C PRO A 151 -17.67 2.92 -24.16
N GLY A 152 -16.98 2.00 -23.47
CA GLY A 152 -17.51 1.29 -22.30
C GLY A 152 -17.43 2.08 -20.99
N ALA A 153 -16.96 3.33 -21.02
CA ALA A 153 -16.97 4.22 -19.87
C ALA A 153 -18.39 4.79 -19.61
N PRO A 154 -18.83 4.99 -18.35
CA PRO A 154 -20.18 5.50 -18.06
C PRO A 154 -20.35 6.98 -18.43
N ASN A 155 -21.41 7.32 -19.16
CA ASN A 155 -21.69 8.66 -19.76
C ASN A 155 -22.04 9.81 -18.77
N LYS A 156 -21.63 9.76 -17.49
CA LYS A 156 -21.94 10.82 -16.50
C LYS A 156 -20.72 11.19 -15.63
N PRO A 157 -20.39 12.50 -15.50
CA PRO A 157 -19.37 12.94 -14.55
C PRO A 157 -19.73 12.54 -13.10
N PRO A 158 -18.74 12.22 -12.23
CA PRO A 158 -17.29 12.35 -12.40
C PRO A 158 -16.57 11.04 -12.80
N PHE A 159 -17.32 9.99 -13.15
CA PHE A 159 -16.76 8.63 -13.31
C PHE A 159 -15.93 8.45 -14.59
N GLU A 160 -16.27 9.13 -15.69
CA GLU A 160 -15.54 9.01 -16.97
C GLU A 160 -14.12 9.57 -16.91
N THR A 161 -13.93 10.74 -16.29
CA THR A 161 -12.63 11.42 -16.16
C THR A 161 -11.58 10.53 -15.49
N VAL A 162 -11.99 9.72 -14.51
CA VAL A 162 -11.09 8.84 -13.77
C VAL A 162 -10.73 7.61 -14.60
N VAL A 163 -11.70 6.96 -15.25
CA VAL A 163 -11.44 5.73 -16.03
C VAL A 163 -10.63 6.04 -17.29
N GLY A 164 -10.93 7.13 -17.99
CA GLY A 164 -10.15 7.58 -19.16
C GLY A 164 -8.72 7.96 -18.78
N LEU A 165 -8.50 8.74 -17.73
CA LEU A 165 -7.13 9.08 -17.29
C LEU A 165 -6.31 7.86 -16.84
N MET A 166 -6.97 6.80 -16.36
CA MET A 166 -6.30 5.55 -15.95
C MET A 166 -5.82 4.71 -17.13
N THR A 167 -6.47 4.80 -18.30
CA THR A 167 -6.02 4.08 -19.52
C THR A 167 -4.99 4.86 -20.34
N ALA A 168 -4.88 6.18 -20.13
CA ALA A 168 -3.96 7.03 -20.89
C ALA A 168 -2.49 6.55 -20.87
N PRO A 169 -1.89 6.15 -19.72
CA PRO A 169 -0.50 5.66 -19.70
C PRO A 169 -0.29 4.39 -20.54
N ILE A 170 -1.32 3.52 -20.61
CA ILE A 170 -1.28 2.27 -21.36
C ILE A 170 -1.39 2.56 -22.87
N ASP A 171 -2.29 3.46 -23.26
CA ASP A 171 -2.45 3.89 -24.64
C ASP A 171 -1.19 4.63 -25.16
N HIS A 172 -0.60 5.53 -24.35
CA HIS A 172 0.64 6.24 -24.68
C HIS A 172 1.84 5.28 -24.85
N LEU A 173 1.89 4.18 -24.10
CA LEU A 173 2.88 3.10 -24.31
C LEU A 173 2.63 2.35 -25.62
N GLY A 174 1.36 2.07 -25.94
CA GLY A 174 0.98 1.45 -27.22
C GLY A 174 1.33 2.32 -28.43
N ASP A 175 1.23 3.65 -28.30
CA ASP A 175 1.57 4.61 -29.36
C ASP A 175 3.07 4.64 -29.71
N LEU A 176 3.97 4.30 -28.78
CA LEU A 176 5.41 4.15 -29.07
C LEU A 176 5.70 3.08 -30.13
N PHE A 177 4.80 2.11 -30.27
CA PHE A 177 4.91 1.02 -31.24
C PHE A 177 4.09 1.26 -32.51
N ARG A 178 3.35 2.39 -32.60
CA ARG A 178 2.56 2.78 -33.78
C ARG A 178 3.34 3.74 -34.66
N LYS A 179 3.09 3.65 -35.96
CA LYS A 179 3.66 4.57 -36.96
C LYS A 179 2.70 5.74 -37.16
N PHE A 180 3.26 6.95 -37.14
CA PHE A 180 2.58 8.21 -37.46
C PHE A 180 3.20 8.85 -38.73
N PRO A 181 2.53 9.84 -39.37
CA PRO A 181 3.08 10.57 -40.52
C PRO A 181 4.29 11.43 -40.12
N ASP A 182 5.31 11.53 -40.98
CA ASP A 182 6.54 12.31 -40.71
C ASP A 182 6.35 13.84 -40.76
N SER A 183 5.30 14.32 -41.44
CA SER A 183 5.07 15.74 -41.73
C SER A 183 4.26 16.48 -40.66
N VAL A 184 3.67 15.75 -39.72
CA VAL A 184 3.02 16.28 -38.53
C VAL A 184 4.01 15.98 -37.42
N GLY A 185 4.68 16.99 -36.86
CA GLY A 185 5.78 16.79 -35.89
C GLY A 185 5.45 15.70 -34.87
N SER A 186 6.41 14.82 -34.56
CA SER A 186 6.14 13.58 -33.83
C SER A 186 5.28 13.82 -32.58
N PRO A 187 4.19 13.05 -32.36
CA PRO A 187 3.24 13.27 -31.27
C PRO A 187 3.86 13.02 -29.88
N ASN A 188 5.09 12.51 -29.83
CA ASN A 188 5.87 12.36 -28.60
C ASN A 188 7.08 13.31 -28.62
N PRO A 189 7.20 14.26 -27.68
CA PRO A 189 8.35 15.16 -27.60
C PRO A 189 9.69 14.41 -27.41
N ILE A 190 9.66 13.13 -27.05
CA ILE A 190 10.84 12.25 -26.91
C ILE A 190 11.36 11.74 -28.27
N LEU A 191 10.51 11.63 -29.30
CA LEU A 191 10.89 11.07 -30.61
C LEU A 191 11.48 12.10 -31.59
N ASN A 192 11.23 13.41 -31.37
CA ASN A 192 11.71 14.48 -32.24
C ASN A 192 13.23 14.74 -32.16
N THR A 193 13.97 14.09 -31.25
CA THR A 193 15.42 14.29 -31.08
C THR A 193 16.30 13.31 -31.87
N CYS A 194 15.71 12.36 -32.60
CA CYS A 194 16.45 11.29 -33.28
C CYS A 194 16.28 11.33 -34.81
N LYS A 195 16.90 12.30 -35.49
CA LYS A 195 17.20 12.19 -36.94
C LYS A 195 18.67 12.52 -37.19
N ASN A 196 19.38 11.53 -37.72
CA ASN A 196 20.84 11.44 -37.88
C ASN A 196 21.30 12.06 -39.23
N PRO A 197 22.50 12.66 -39.34
CA PRO A 197 23.26 12.67 -40.58
C PRO A 197 24.49 11.74 -40.51
N GLN A 198 24.90 11.31 -41.71
CA GLN A 198 25.72 10.15 -42.03
C GLN A 198 27.23 10.27 -41.74
N ASN A 199 27.84 9.08 -41.53
CA ASN A 199 29.18 8.61 -41.90
C ASN A 199 30.30 9.63 -42.21
N ASN A 200 31.43 9.50 -41.52
CA ASN A 200 32.70 9.14 -42.17
C ASN A 200 33.79 8.68 -41.19
N ASN A 201 34.45 7.58 -41.57
CA ASN A 201 35.68 7.04 -40.99
C ASN A 201 36.86 8.00 -41.17
N HIS A 202 37.81 8.04 -40.22
CA HIS A 202 39.24 7.80 -40.48
C HIS A 202 40.14 7.88 -39.21
N THR A 203 40.77 6.74 -38.90
CA THR A 203 42.18 6.50 -38.50
C THR A 203 42.98 7.50 -37.63
N ARG A 204 43.42 6.97 -36.47
CA ARG A 204 44.75 7.04 -35.81
C ARG A 204 45.69 8.21 -36.13
N THR A 205 46.28 8.79 -35.08
CA THR A 205 47.74 8.62 -34.80
C THR A 205 48.12 9.10 -33.39
N SER A 206 49.08 8.37 -32.84
CA SER A 206 49.83 8.55 -31.59
C SER A 206 50.78 9.75 -31.62
N GLN A 207 51.06 10.33 -30.45
CA GLN A 207 52.42 10.75 -30.10
C GLN A 207 52.61 10.81 -28.59
N SER A 208 53.66 10.11 -28.15
CA SER A 208 54.29 10.05 -26.84
C SER A 208 55.05 11.33 -26.51
N MET A 209 55.30 11.62 -25.22
CA MET A 209 56.67 11.72 -24.69
C MET A 209 56.71 11.82 -23.15
N ASP A 210 57.72 11.15 -22.61
CA ASP A 210 58.06 10.89 -21.21
C ASP A 210 58.51 12.11 -20.40
N ALA A 211 58.39 12.00 -19.06
CA ALA A 211 59.45 12.41 -18.13
C ALA A 211 59.35 11.65 -16.79
N MET A 212 60.50 11.09 -16.38
CA MET A 212 60.74 10.24 -15.21
C MET A 212 60.72 10.98 -13.85
N ALA A 213 60.38 10.29 -12.75
CA ALA A 213 61.30 10.00 -11.63
C ALA A 213 60.61 9.38 -10.38
N GLN A 214 61.00 8.12 -10.11
CA GLN A 214 61.28 7.46 -8.82
C GLN A 214 60.41 7.71 -7.55
N ASN A 215 59.73 6.65 -7.11
CA ASN A 215 59.93 6.03 -5.79
C ASN A 215 59.32 4.62 -5.74
N ILE A 216 60.11 3.63 -5.33
CA ILE A 216 59.74 2.21 -5.29
C ILE A 216 58.96 1.93 -3.99
N HIS A 217 57.73 1.43 -4.12
CA HIS A 217 56.80 1.02 -3.05
C HIS A 217 56.47 -0.49 -3.21
N PRO A 218 56.08 -1.24 -2.15
CA PRO A 218 56.10 -2.70 -2.05
C PRO A 218 55.01 -3.39 -2.89
N LEU A 219 55.23 -3.42 -4.20
CA LEU A 219 54.53 -4.26 -5.18
C LEU A 219 55.49 -5.26 -5.86
N GLN A 220 56.81 -5.12 -5.67
CA GLN A 220 57.80 -6.00 -6.28
C GLN A 220 57.87 -7.41 -5.67
N ALA A 221 57.21 -7.66 -4.53
CA ALA A 221 57.12 -9.00 -3.94
C ALA A 221 55.95 -9.86 -4.49
N ILE A 222 55.02 -9.27 -5.25
CA ILE A 222 53.86 -10.00 -5.81
C ILE A 222 54.15 -10.46 -7.25
N GLN A 223 55.20 -9.93 -7.88
CA GLN A 223 55.47 -10.16 -9.30
C GLN A 223 56.22 -11.47 -9.60
N SER A 224 56.70 -12.20 -8.57
CA SER A 224 57.40 -13.48 -8.73
C SER A 224 56.48 -14.72 -8.70
N ALA A 225 55.16 -14.55 -8.57
CA ALA A 225 54.20 -15.67 -8.63
C ALA A 225 53.35 -15.68 -9.92
N ILE A 226 53.75 -14.94 -10.95
CA ILE A 226 53.15 -14.97 -12.29
C ILE A 226 54.15 -15.65 -13.22
N GLY A 227 54.14 -16.97 -13.22
CA GLY A 227 55.18 -17.76 -13.89
C GLY A 227 54.70 -19.08 -14.45
N SER A 228 53.49 -19.17 -15.01
CA SER A 228 53.15 -20.22 -15.99
C SER A 228 51.76 -20.00 -16.60
N ALA A 229 51.72 -19.93 -17.94
CA ALA A 229 50.57 -20.07 -18.85
C ALA A 229 49.51 -18.94 -18.90
N GLY A 230 49.74 -17.98 -19.82
CA GLY A 230 48.73 -17.52 -20.78
C GLY A 230 47.43 -16.84 -20.30
N GLY A 231 47.32 -16.38 -19.06
CA GLY A 231 46.15 -15.62 -18.58
C GLY A 231 46.24 -14.11 -18.86
N ASP A 232 45.12 -13.47 -19.21
CA ASP A 232 44.99 -11.99 -19.28
C ASP A 232 45.38 -11.38 -17.91
N PRO A 233 46.40 -10.51 -17.84
CA PRO A 233 46.86 -9.91 -16.58
C PRO A 233 45.81 -9.02 -15.88
N ARG A 234 44.67 -8.72 -16.53
CA ARG A 234 43.54 -7.98 -15.93
C ARG A 234 42.59 -8.87 -15.11
N ALA A 235 42.77 -10.19 -15.09
CA ALA A 235 41.85 -11.13 -14.45
C ALA A 235 41.81 -11.05 -12.90
N LEU A 236 42.73 -10.32 -12.26
CA LEU A 236 42.73 -10.06 -10.82
C LEU A 236 41.83 -8.88 -10.39
N GLN A 237 40.88 -8.44 -11.22
CA GLN A 237 39.98 -7.33 -10.89
C GLN A 237 38.79 -7.73 -10.00
N LYS A 238 38.60 -9.02 -9.70
CA LYS A 238 37.37 -9.50 -9.03
C LYS A 238 37.32 -9.27 -7.51
N ALA A 239 38.40 -8.87 -6.84
CA ALA A 239 38.51 -9.13 -5.40
C ALA A 239 39.09 -8.02 -4.50
N SER A 240 38.98 -6.72 -4.80
CA SER A 240 39.40 -5.72 -3.80
C SER A 240 38.46 -4.52 -3.58
N LEU A 241 37.89 -3.91 -4.62
CA LEU A 241 37.16 -2.64 -4.45
C LEU A 241 35.70 -2.80 -4.01
N PHE A 242 35.08 -3.97 -4.18
CA PHE A 242 33.67 -4.22 -3.84
C PHE A 242 33.47 -5.34 -2.80
N ASN A 243 34.54 -5.87 -2.19
CA ASN A 243 34.44 -7.07 -1.32
C ASN A 243 33.47 -6.91 -0.13
N ASN A 244 33.24 -5.68 0.33
CA ASN A 244 32.29 -5.40 1.41
C ASN A 244 30.86 -5.09 0.91
N ALA A 245 30.69 -4.79 -0.39
CA ALA A 245 29.43 -4.34 -1.00
C ALA A 245 28.76 -5.36 -1.94
N ASN A 246 29.50 -6.36 -2.45
CA ASN A 246 29.03 -7.38 -3.38
C ASN A 246 28.29 -8.57 -2.74
N ASP A 247 28.08 -8.53 -1.43
CA ASP A 247 27.33 -9.58 -0.75
C ASP A 247 25.91 -9.66 -1.31
N GLY A 248 25.49 -10.85 -1.73
CA GLY A 248 24.10 -11.11 -2.08
C GLY A 248 23.17 -10.95 -0.86
N PRO A 249 21.85 -10.81 -1.08
CA PRO A 249 20.90 -10.47 -0.01
C PRO A 249 20.99 -11.35 1.24
N ALA A 250 21.17 -12.66 1.06
CA ALA A 250 21.32 -13.64 2.15
C ALA A 250 22.56 -13.38 3.03
N ALA A 251 23.70 -13.05 2.41
CA ALA A 251 24.93 -12.75 3.14
C ALA A 251 24.83 -11.39 3.87
N ILE A 252 24.16 -10.40 3.25
CA ILE A 252 23.86 -9.13 3.91
C ILE A 252 23.01 -9.39 5.17
N ILE A 253 21.87 -10.05 5.03
CA ILE A 253 20.94 -10.20 6.16
C ILE A 253 21.47 -11.12 7.25
N ALA A 254 22.29 -12.14 6.93
CA ALA A 254 22.95 -12.97 7.94
C ALA A 254 23.86 -12.14 8.87
N LYS A 255 24.55 -11.13 8.33
CA LYS A 255 25.37 -10.19 9.10
C LYS A 255 24.51 -9.17 9.86
N VAL A 256 23.56 -8.55 9.16
CA VAL A 256 22.67 -7.50 9.74
C VAL A 256 21.84 -8.07 10.89
N SER A 257 21.31 -9.29 10.77
CA SER A 257 20.55 -9.96 11.83
C SER A 257 21.39 -10.45 13.01
N GLY A 258 22.73 -10.43 12.90
CA GLY A 258 23.65 -10.91 13.94
C GLY A 258 23.87 -12.42 13.96
N VAL A 259 23.35 -13.17 12.98
CA VAL A 259 23.62 -14.61 12.82
C VAL A 259 25.09 -14.87 12.49
N GLN A 260 25.71 -13.99 11.72
CA GLN A 260 27.14 -14.02 11.41
C GLN A 260 27.83 -12.78 11.99
N SER A 261 29.04 -12.97 12.51
CA SER A 261 29.89 -11.90 13.04
C SER A 261 30.56 -11.08 11.94
N GLY A 262 30.83 -9.79 12.21
CA GLY A 262 31.36 -8.83 11.25
C GLY A 262 30.25 -8.05 10.54
N GLY A 263 30.48 -6.78 10.17
CA GLY A 263 29.38 -6.00 9.57
C GLY A 263 29.49 -4.48 9.53
N MET A 264 30.52 -3.83 10.07
CA MET A 264 30.73 -2.43 9.71
C MET A 264 31.26 -2.34 8.29
N ARG A 265 30.34 -2.14 7.35
CA ARG A 265 30.65 -1.84 5.95
C ARG A 265 30.94 -0.36 5.86
N GLU A 266 32.14 0.02 6.23
CA GLU A 266 32.65 1.31 5.82
C GLU A 266 32.83 1.27 4.29
N ASP A 267 32.24 2.25 3.61
CA ASP A 267 32.57 2.49 2.21
C ASP A 267 33.94 3.17 2.17
N ASN A 268 34.98 2.33 2.18
CA ASN A 268 36.37 2.74 2.17
C ASN A 268 36.95 2.76 0.75
N GLY A 269 36.08 2.98 -0.26
CA GLY A 269 36.52 3.23 -1.63
C GLY A 269 37.55 4.37 -1.68
N PRO A 270 38.56 4.30 -2.57
CA PRO A 270 39.61 5.32 -2.63
C PRO A 270 39.08 6.68 -3.09
N TYR A 271 37.96 6.71 -3.84
CA TYR A 271 37.31 7.91 -4.37
C TYR A 271 35.81 7.68 -4.47
N PHE A 272 35.01 8.76 -4.44
CA PHE A 272 33.58 8.69 -4.77
C PHE A 272 33.38 8.45 -6.27
N THR A 273 32.39 7.63 -6.64
CA THR A 273 32.11 7.28 -8.04
C THR A 273 30.64 7.49 -8.41
N SER A 274 30.36 7.61 -9.71
CA SER A 274 29.02 7.40 -10.28
C SER A 274 28.54 5.96 -10.06
N ASN A 275 27.29 5.66 -10.36
CA ASN A 275 26.73 4.29 -10.27
C ASN A 275 27.41 3.30 -11.23
N GLU A 276 28.06 3.77 -12.29
CA GLU A 276 28.86 2.98 -13.23
C GLU A 276 30.33 2.80 -12.75
N GLY A 277 30.67 3.30 -11.55
CA GLY A 277 32.01 3.21 -11.00
C GLY A 277 33.01 4.24 -11.53
N ILE A 278 32.54 5.31 -12.21
CA ILE A 278 33.41 6.37 -12.75
C ILE A 278 33.74 7.36 -11.63
N PRO A 279 35.03 7.64 -11.32
CA PRO A 279 35.40 8.60 -10.28
C PRO A 279 34.79 9.99 -10.52
N PHE A 280 34.26 10.61 -9.47
CA PHE A 280 33.77 11.98 -9.51
C PHE A 280 34.95 12.96 -9.69
N PRO A 281 34.89 13.87 -10.67
CA PRO A 281 35.97 14.83 -10.90
C PRO A 281 35.97 15.98 -9.89
N ASP A 282 34.80 16.36 -9.34
CA ASP A 282 34.63 17.44 -8.37
C ASP A 282 33.37 17.17 -7.50
N PRO A 283 33.38 17.44 -6.19
CA PRO A 283 32.25 17.17 -5.30
C PRO A 283 31.09 18.19 -5.39
N ALA A 284 31.34 19.40 -5.91
CA ALA A 284 30.46 20.55 -5.74
C ALA A 284 30.20 21.37 -7.02
N HIS A 285 31.05 21.30 -8.05
CA HIS A 285 30.95 22.12 -9.25
C HIS A 285 30.48 21.32 -10.46
N SER A 286 29.42 21.80 -11.11
CA SER A 286 28.98 21.27 -12.40
C SER A 286 29.90 21.72 -13.53
N LYS A 287 30.05 20.87 -14.56
CA LYS A 287 30.65 21.25 -15.84
C LYS A 287 29.77 22.34 -16.48
N ASN A 288 30.34 23.53 -16.66
CA ASN A 288 29.60 24.71 -17.08
C ASN A 288 30.36 25.59 -18.09
N VAL A 289 29.64 26.47 -18.78
CA VAL A 289 30.21 27.56 -19.60
C VAL A 289 29.73 28.88 -19.01
N GLY A 290 30.63 29.64 -18.40
CA GLY A 290 30.29 30.95 -17.80
C GLY A 290 29.18 30.87 -16.74
N GLY A 291 29.10 29.77 -15.98
CA GLY A 291 28.06 29.53 -14.97
C GLY A 291 26.83 28.77 -15.47
N LEU A 292 26.72 28.46 -16.77
CA LEU A 292 25.63 27.66 -17.33
C LEU A 292 25.97 26.15 -17.31
N PRO A 293 25.31 25.31 -16.49
CA PRO A 293 25.56 23.88 -16.47
C PRO A 293 25.26 23.24 -17.82
N LEU A 294 26.11 22.32 -18.25
CA LEU A 294 25.97 21.64 -19.54
C LEU A 294 25.25 20.31 -19.38
N ALA A 295 24.39 19.96 -20.35
CA ALA A 295 23.75 18.64 -20.40
C ALA A 295 24.74 17.47 -20.57
N SER A 296 25.98 17.75 -20.95
CA SER A 296 27.06 16.76 -20.98
C SER A 296 27.63 16.41 -19.60
N ASP A 297 27.16 17.05 -18.53
CA ASP A 297 27.51 16.70 -17.15
C ASP A 297 26.65 15.53 -16.63
N VAL A 298 27.05 14.31 -16.96
CA VAL A 298 26.35 13.09 -16.54
C VAL A 298 26.39 12.86 -15.03
N PHE A 299 27.39 13.41 -14.32
CA PHE A 299 27.50 13.30 -12.86
C PHE A 299 26.46 14.17 -12.16
N LEU A 300 26.30 15.41 -12.62
CA LEU A 300 25.21 16.30 -12.17
C LEU A 300 23.86 15.61 -12.35
N PHE A 301 23.59 15.09 -13.54
CA PHE A 301 22.30 14.48 -13.85
C PHE A 301 22.04 13.22 -13.05
N GLN A 302 22.99 12.28 -12.97
CA GLN A 302 22.79 11.04 -12.21
C GLN A 302 22.50 11.33 -10.72
N LYS A 303 23.28 12.22 -10.08
CA LYS A 303 23.09 12.58 -8.66
C LYS A 303 21.70 13.20 -8.42
N GLN A 304 21.27 14.13 -9.27
CA GLN A 304 19.96 14.78 -9.15
C GLN A 304 18.81 13.82 -9.49
N GLN A 305 18.97 12.98 -10.51
CA GLN A 305 17.97 11.99 -10.92
C GLN A 305 17.75 10.92 -9.85
N HIS A 306 18.81 10.49 -9.17
CA HIS A 306 18.71 9.55 -8.04
C HIS A 306 18.05 10.23 -6.83
N PHE A 307 18.46 11.46 -6.50
CA PHE A 307 17.83 12.24 -5.42
C PHE A 307 16.31 12.37 -5.61
N ASN A 308 15.85 12.69 -6.82
CA ASN A 308 14.42 12.80 -7.14
C ASN A 308 13.63 11.50 -6.99
N ARG A 309 14.30 10.35 -6.85
CA ARG A 309 13.69 8.99 -6.81
C ARG A 309 14.00 8.22 -5.52
N ASN A 310 14.59 8.87 -4.51
CA ASN A 310 15.06 8.19 -3.30
C ASN A 310 13.95 7.87 -2.28
N LYS A 311 12.78 8.53 -2.37
CA LYS A 311 11.63 8.30 -1.49
C LYS A 311 10.75 7.21 -2.10
N ASN A 312 10.63 6.08 -1.41
CA ASN A 312 9.62 5.07 -1.71
C ASN A 312 8.23 5.61 -1.37
N LEU A 313 7.21 4.99 -1.97
CA LEU A 313 5.85 5.07 -1.45
C LEU A 313 5.86 4.60 0.01
N GLU A 314 5.25 5.38 0.89
CA GLU A 314 5.08 4.96 2.28
C GLU A 314 4.04 3.84 2.37
N ARG A 315 3.98 3.18 3.53
CA ARG A 315 2.93 2.18 3.75
C ARG A 315 1.58 2.89 3.86
N MET A 316 0.56 2.37 3.16
CA MET A 316 -0.80 2.91 3.24
C MET A 316 -1.33 2.96 4.68
N VAL A 317 -0.90 2.01 5.51
CA VAL A 317 -1.10 2.02 6.96
C VAL A 317 0.20 1.64 7.63
N HIS A 318 0.39 2.08 8.86
CA HIS A 318 1.60 1.94 9.65
C HIS A 318 2.86 2.60 9.08
N PRO A 319 2.81 3.83 8.52
CA PRO A 319 3.99 4.42 7.88
C PRO A 319 5.05 4.91 8.89
N CYS A 320 4.66 5.49 10.04
CA CYS A 320 5.62 5.91 11.07
C CYS A 320 6.00 4.72 11.98
N GLY A 321 7.29 4.39 12.06
CA GLY A 321 7.77 3.28 12.87
C GLY A 321 9.28 3.13 12.91
N SER A 322 9.76 2.19 13.72
CA SER A 322 11.16 1.74 13.78
C SER A 322 11.21 0.23 13.95
N GLY A 323 12.36 -0.37 13.68
CA GLY A 323 12.54 -1.81 13.84
C GLY A 323 13.86 -2.14 14.50
N ALA A 324 14.00 -3.41 14.90
CA ALA A 324 15.22 -3.96 15.47
C ALA A 324 15.29 -5.46 15.19
N PHE A 325 16.53 -5.97 15.21
CA PHE A 325 16.84 -7.38 15.08
C PHE A 325 17.00 -8.03 16.45
N GLY A 326 16.85 -9.35 16.45
CA GLY A 326 16.90 -10.13 17.66
C GLY A 326 16.77 -11.62 17.39
N TYR A 327 16.25 -12.34 18.38
CA TYR A 327 15.90 -13.74 18.24
C TYR A 327 14.65 -14.10 19.05
N PHE A 328 13.97 -15.12 18.58
CA PHE A 328 12.98 -15.87 19.33
C PHE A 328 13.60 -17.16 19.84
N GLU A 329 13.36 -17.52 21.10
CA GLU A 329 13.80 -18.78 21.69
C GLU A 329 12.60 -19.57 22.19
N THR A 330 12.44 -20.80 21.70
CA THR A 330 11.39 -21.72 22.16
C THR A 330 11.68 -22.18 23.59
N THR A 331 10.76 -21.95 24.53
CA THR A 331 10.98 -22.22 25.98
C THR A 331 10.20 -23.44 26.49
N ALA A 332 9.20 -23.89 25.75
CA ALA A 332 8.39 -25.07 26.05
C ALA A 332 8.31 -26.01 24.84
N ASP A 333 8.11 -27.30 25.10
CA ASP A 333 7.82 -28.28 24.05
C ASP A 333 6.36 -28.13 23.62
N VAL A 334 6.15 -27.79 22.34
CA VAL A 334 4.84 -27.65 21.70
C VAL A 334 4.72 -28.54 20.46
N SER A 335 5.62 -29.51 20.29
CA SER A 335 5.66 -30.44 19.14
C SER A 335 4.36 -31.24 18.97
N GLY A 336 3.68 -31.55 20.09
CA GLY A 336 2.36 -32.19 20.07
C GLY A 336 1.23 -31.33 19.49
N LEU A 337 1.43 -30.01 19.39
CA LEU A 337 0.46 -29.04 18.90
C LEU A 337 0.80 -28.52 17.49
N THR A 338 2.08 -28.38 17.17
CA THR A 338 2.53 -27.84 15.87
C THR A 338 3.79 -28.54 15.36
N LYS A 339 3.84 -28.80 14.05
CA LYS A 339 5.03 -29.29 13.33
C LYS A 339 5.95 -28.16 12.84
N ALA A 340 5.72 -26.91 13.26
CA ALA A 340 6.52 -25.77 12.80
C ALA A 340 7.99 -25.92 13.18
N ASN A 341 8.87 -25.93 12.18
CA ASN A 341 10.29 -26.27 12.35
C ASN A 341 11.02 -25.43 13.41
N PHE A 342 10.64 -24.17 13.60
CA PHE A 342 11.28 -23.28 14.58
C PHE A 342 10.82 -23.52 16.02
N LEU A 343 9.73 -24.28 16.21
CA LEU A 343 9.15 -24.66 17.49
C LEU A 343 9.43 -26.13 17.88
N ARG A 344 10.23 -26.83 17.07
CA ARG A 344 10.47 -28.29 17.20
C ARG A 344 11.05 -28.73 18.55
N ASP A 345 11.89 -27.90 19.16
CA ASP A 345 12.60 -28.23 20.39
C ASP A 345 12.78 -26.99 21.28
N LYS A 346 12.84 -27.22 22.59
CA LYS A 346 13.22 -26.19 23.56
C LYS A 346 14.67 -25.73 23.31
N GLY A 347 14.89 -24.42 23.37
CA GLY A 347 16.20 -23.79 23.20
C GLY A 347 16.54 -23.44 21.75
N VAL A 348 15.70 -23.81 20.77
CA VAL A 348 15.88 -23.37 19.38
C VAL A 348 15.81 -21.84 19.32
N LYS A 349 16.87 -21.21 18.82
CA LYS A 349 16.95 -19.77 18.59
C LYS A 349 16.73 -19.45 17.11
N THR A 350 15.68 -18.71 16.83
CA THR A 350 15.30 -18.28 15.48
C THR A 350 15.57 -16.79 15.34
N PRO A 351 16.37 -16.35 14.36
CA PRO A 351 16.58 -14.92 14.12
C PRO A 351 15.25 -14.24 13.81
N VAL A 352 15.07 -13.01 14.29
CA VAL A 352 13.88 -12.21 14.02
C VAL A 352 14.21 -10.78 13.63
N PHE A 353 13.32 -10.18 12.84
CA PHE A 353 13.22 -8.74 12.69
C PHE A 353 11.84 -8.29 13.14
N MET A 354 11.80 -7.29 14.02
CA MET A 354 10.56 -6.68 14.48
C MET A 354 10.42 -5.26 13.97
N ARG A 355 9.19 -4.86 13.65
CA ARG A 355 8.84 -3.47 13.35
C ARG A 355 7.67 -3.02 14.22
N PHE A 356 7.90 -1.94 14.97
CA PHE A 356 6.88 -1.18 15.67
C PHE A 356 6.43 0.00 14.83
N SER A 357 5.20 0.46 15.03
CA SER A 357 4.65 1.59 14.27
C SER A 357 3.42 2.20 14.90
N THR A 358 3.07 3.42 14.54
CA THR A 358 1.67 3.90 14.62
C THR A 358 0.86 3.29 13.45
N VAL A 359 -0.39 3.69 13.21
CA VAL A 359 -1.27 3.10 12.17
C VAL A 359 -1.66 4.09 11.08
N THR A 360 -2.25 5.24 11.40
CA THR A 360 -3.06 5.96 10.39
C THR A 360 -2.34 7.10 9.69
N LEU A 361 -1.64 7.98 10.41
CA LEU A 361 -1.04 9.16 9.80
C LEU A 361 0.37 8.88 9.26
N GLY A 362 0.81 9.70 8.31
CA GLY A 362 2.04 9.53 7.52
C GLY A 362 3.32 9.33 8.35
N ARG A 363 4.41 8.94 7.68
CA ARG A 363 5.67 8.53 8.34
C ARG A 363 6.32 9.59 9.25
N GLU A 364 5.93 10.85 9.10
CA GLU A 364 6.43 12.00 9.87
C GLU A 364 5.53 12.36 11.07
N PHE A 365 4.48 11.57 11.33
CA PHE A 365 3.61 11.73 12.49
C PHE A 365 4.36 11.40 13.80
N PRO A 366 4.18 12.17 14.90
CA PRO A 366 4.86 11.89 16.17
C PRO A 366 4.56 10.47 16.67
N ASP A 367 5.58 9.74 17.07
CA ASP A 367 5.44 8.31 17.39
C ASP A 367 4.73 8.01 18.72
N LEU A 368 4.55 9.04 19.55
CA LEU A 368 3.78 9.00 20.79
C LEU A 368 2.34 9.47 20.64
N ALA A 369 1.96 10.04 19.49
CA ALA A 369 0.59 10.50 19.33
C ALA A 369 -0.42 9.34 19.42
N ARG A 370 -1.64 9.66 19.87
CA ARG A 370 -2.70 8.69 20.16
C ARG A 370 -3.02 7.84 18.94
N ASN A 371 -2.77 6.54 19.04
CA ASN A 371 -2.96 5.59 17.95
C ASN A 371 -2.82 4.14 18.46
N PRO A 372 -3.36 3.11 17.79
CA PRO A 372 -2.88 1.76 18.03
C PRO A 372 -1.38 1.67 17.65
N ARG A 373 -0.68 0.68 18.18
CA ARG A 373 0.70 0.38 17.80
C ARG A 373 0.78 -0.93 17.03
N GLY A 374 1.40 -0.90 15.85
CA GLY A 374 1.77 -2.11 15.11
C GLY A 374 2.86 -2.88 15.84
N PHE A 375 2.71 -4.20 15.87
CA PHE A 375 3.65 -5.15 16.48
C PHE A 375 3.89 -6.28 15.48
N ALA A 376 4.76 -6.03 14.50
CA ALA A 376 5.06 -6.99 13.43
C ALA A 376 6.37 -7.73 13.71
N ILE A 377 6.37 -9.05 13.58
CA ILE A 377 7.52 -9.94 13.81
C ILE A 377 7.71 -10.79 12.56
N LYS A 378 8.93 -10.82 12.03
CA LYS A 378 9.38 -11.74 10.99
C LYS A 378 10.34 -12.73 11.61
N PHE A 379 10.02 -14.02 11.51
CA PHE A 379 10.87 -15.13 11.93
C PHE A 379 11.57 -15.71 10.72
N TYR A 380 12.90 -15.76 10.74
CA TYR A 380 13.69 -16.40 9.69
C TYR A 380 13.88 -17.87 10.03
N THR A 381 12.95 -18.73 9.58
CA THR A 381 12.91 -20.15 9.97
C THR A 381 13.60 -21.06 8.94
N GLY A 382 13.80 -22.33 9.31
CA GLY A 382 14.36 -23.35 8.42
C GLY A 382 13.46 -23.74 7.24
N GLU A 383 12.16 -23.41 7.29
CA GLU A 383 11.16 -23.74 6.28
C GLU A 383 10.51 -22.50 5.65
N GLY A 384 11.22 -21.36 5.69
CA GLY A 384 10.77 -20.08 5.13
C GLY A 384 10.57 -19.00 6.19
N ASN A 385 10.18 -17.80 5.74
CA ASN A 385 9.88 -16.71 6.68
C ASN A 385 8.44 -16.86 7.19
N TYR A 386 8.27 -16.81 8.51
CA TYR A 386 6.96 -16.71 9.16
C TYR A 386 6.74 -15.27 9.65
N ASP A 387 5.57 -14.70 9.40
CA ASP A 387 5.25 -13.34 9.86
C ASP A 387 4.02 -13.33 10.78
N ILE A 388 4.19 -12.79 12.00
CA ILE A 388 3.07 -12.38 12.86
C ILE A 388 2.89 -10.88 12.72
N VAL A 389 1.74 -10.46 12.21
CA VAL A 389 1.46 -9.04 11.93
C VAL A 389 0.37 -8.53 12.87
N GLY A 390 0.78 -8.22 14.09
CA GLY A 390 -0.08 -7.91 15.21
C GLY A 390 -0.22 -6.44 15.57
N LEU A 391 -0.90 -6.18 16.67
CA LEU A 391 -1.06 -4.87 17.30
C LEU A 391 -0.74 -4.95 18.80
N ASN A 392 -0.62 -3.79 19.46
CA ASN A 392 -0.67 -3.72 20.92
C ASN A 392 -2.09 -3.83 21.49
N PHE A 393 -3.11 -3.85 20.63
CA PHE A 393 -4.50 -4.12 21.00
C PHE A 393 -4.81 -5.59 20.68
N PRO A 394 -5.51 -6.33 21.56
CA PRO A 394 -5.88 -7.72 21.29
C PRO A 394 -7.06 -7.84 20.31
N VAL A 395 -7.67 -6.71 19.92
CA VAL A 395 -8.86 -6.62 19.06
C VAL A 395 -8.66 -5.55 17.98
N PHE A 396 -9.54 -5.55 16.97
CA PHE A 396 -9.56 -4.55 15.91
C PHE A 396 -10.91 -3.81 15.81
N PHE A 397 -10.97 -2.75 15.01
CA PHE A 397 -12.17 -1.90 14.86
C PHE A 397 -13.24 -2.49 13.97
N CYS A 398 -12.88 -3.40 13.07
CA CYS A 398 -13.83 -4.10 12.23
C CYS A 398 -13.50 -5.59 12.19
N ARG A 399 -14.54 -6.40 11.97
CA ARG A 399 -14.41 -7.84 11.71
C ARG A 399 -14.45 -8.18 10.24
N ASP A 400 -15.11 -7.34 9.43
CA ASP A 400 -15.23 -7.55 7.99
C ASP A 400 -14.18 -6.71 7.22
N PRO A 401 -13.47 -7.30 6.25
CA PRO A 401 -12.51 -6.57 5.44
C PRO A 401 -13.09 -5.43 4.61
N ILE A 402 -14.38 -5.46 4.23
CA ILE A 402 -14.99 -4.39 3.42
C ILE A 402 -14.99 -3.04 4.15
N GLN A 403 -15.11 -3.08 5.48
CA GLN A 403 -15.09 -1.90 6.36
C GLN A 403 -13.66 -1.39 6.62
N GLY A 404 -12.63 -2.19 6.31
CA GLY A 404 -11.24 -1.87 6.61
C GLY A 404 -10.78 -0.50 6.08
N PRO A 405 -11.00 -0.19 4.79
CA PRO A 405 -10.68 1.14 4.25
C PRO A 405 -11.40 2.29 4.97
N ASP A 406 -12.65 2.09 5.39
CA ASP A 406 -13.45 3.11 6.08
C ASP A 406 -12.99 3.32 7.52
N VAL A 407 -12.61 2.25 8.23
CA VAL A 407 -11.92 2.33 9.54
C VAL A 407 -10.68 3.20 9.43
N ILE A 408 -9.86 2.98 8.40
CA ILE A 408 -8.63 3.74 8.21
C ILE A 408 -8.97 5.20 7.86
N ARG A 409 -9.82 5.43 6.85
CA ARG A 409 -10.18 6.78 6.38
C ARG A 409 -10.88 7.63 7.45
N SER A 410 -11.67 7.03 8.34
CA SER A 410 -12.30 7.74 9.45
C SER A 410 -11.30 8.42 10.39
N GLN A 411 -10.07 7.91 10.44
CA GLN A 411 -8.98 8.40 11.28
C GLN A 411 -7.95 9.25 10.50
N TYR A 412 -8.25 9.57 9.24
CA TYR A 412 -7.38 10.37 8.37
C TYR A 412 -7.70 11.86 8.46
N ARG A 413 -7.02 12.62 7.60
CA ARG A 413 -7.26 14.04 7.43
C ARG A 413 -8.49 14.29 6.54
N ASN A 414 -9.24 15.32 6.87
CA ASN A 414 -10.37 15.77 6.08
C ASN A 414 -9.88 16.19 4.67
N PRO A 415 -10.47 15.68 3.58
CA PRO A 415 -9.97 15.96 2.22
C PRO A 415 -10.14 17.42 1.80
N LYS A 416 -11.03 18.19 2.43
CA LYS A 416 -11.29 19.60 2.09
C LYS A 416 -10.19 20.53 2.58
N ASN A 417 -9.66 20.30 3.78
CA ASN A 417 -8.76 21.24 4.46
C ASN A 417 -7.49 20.58 5.02
N PHE A 418 -7.37 19.26 4.91
CA PHE A 418 -6.25 18.46 5.39
C PHE A 418 -5.99 18.53 6.90
N LEU A 419 -6.99 18.93 7.71
CA LEU A 419 -6.95 18.89 9.17
C LEU A 419 -7.33 17.49 9.69
N LEU A 420 -7.06 17.19 10.96
CA LEU A 420 -7.57 15.96 11.60
C LEU A 420 -9.11 16.00 11.60
N ASP A 421 -9.74 14.89 11.19
CA ASP A 421 -11.19 14.82 11.06
C ASP A 421 -11.82 14.00 12.20
N TYR A 422 -12.23 14.69 13.26
CA TYR A 422 -12.91 14.04 14.38
C TYR A 422 -14.38 13.72 14.07
N ASN A 423 -15.03 14.47 13.17
CA ASN A 423 -16.39 14.12 12.72
C ASN A 423 -16.38 12.71 12.12
N SER A 424 -15.47 12.44 11.17
CA SER A 424 -15.37 11.12 10.53
C SER A 424 -15.07 9.98 11.52
N LEU A 425 -14.16 10.19 12.48
CA LEU A 425 -13.83 9.18 13.50
C LEU A 425 -15.05 8.82 14.35
N PHE A 426 -15.71 9.82 14.91
CA PHE A 426 -16.84 9.58 15.82
C PHE A 426 -18.10 9.13 15.06
N ASP A 427 -18.29 9.53 13.80
CA ASP A 427 -19.42 9.08 12.98
C ASP A 427 -19.31 7.58 12.67
N LEU A 428 -18.10 7.11 12.29
CA LEU A 428 -17.87 5.68 12.14
C LEU A 428 -18.21 4.92 13.42
N LEU A 429 -17.71 5.37 14.58
CA LEU A 429 -17.98 4.72 15.86
C LEU A 429 -19.45 4.78 16.27
N ALA A 430 -20.17 5.84 15.89
CA ALA A 430 -21.61 5.98 16.10
C ALA A 430 -22.44 5.00 15.25
N LEU A 431 -21.95 4.67 14.05
CA LEU A 431 -22.64 3.84 13.06
C LEU A 431 -22.14 2.38 13.00
N THR A 432 -21.08 2.03 13.74
CA THR A 432 -20.45 0.70 13.72
C THR A 432 -20.28 0.19 15.16
N PRO A 433 -21.32 -0.47 15.74
CA PRO A 433 -21.29 -0.93 17.13
C PRO A 433 -20.06 -1.76 17.49
N GLU A 434 -19.64 -2.66 16.61
CA GLU A 434 -18.49 -3.55 16.80
C GLU A 434 -17.15 -2.85 16.97
N ALA A 435 -17.04 -1.61 16.49
CA ALA A 435 -15.80 -0.85 16.56
C ALA A 435 -15.52 -0.31 17.98
N ASN A 436 -16.53 -0.26 18.85
CA ASN A 436 -16.43 0.45 20.13
C ASN A 436 -15.55 -0.26 21.16
N HIS A 437 -15.28 -1.56 21.04
CA HIS A 437 -14.27 -2.23 21.88
C HIS A 437 -12.86 -1.70 21.59
N ALA A 438 -12.47 -1.63 20.32
CA ALA A 438 -11.21 -1.01 19.91
C ALA A 438 -11.23 0.51 20.06
N GLY A 439 -12.38 1.17 19.88
CA GLY A 439 -12.57 2.59 20.15
C GLY A 439 -12.26 2.96 21.61
N MET A 440 -12.74 2.17 22.56
CA MET A 440 -12.39 2.37 23.97
C MET A 440 -10.89 2.18 24.24
N MET A 441 -10.25 1.21 23.61
CA MET A 441 -8.78 1.06 23.67
C MET A 441 -8.07 2.30 23.09
N PHE A 442 -8.57 2.86 21.99
CA PHE A 442 -8.04 4.05 21.34
C PHE A 442 -8.11 5.30 22.24
N PHE A 443 -9.21 5.51 22.96
CA PHE A 443 -9.36 6.65 23.86
C PHE A 443 -8.73 6.43 25.26
N SER A 444 -8.40 5.19 25.63
CA SER A 444 -7.63 4.89 26.83
C SER A 444 -6.13 5.21 26.67
N ASP A 445 -5.36 5.13 27.76
CA ASP A 445 -3.91 5.34 27.73
C ASP A 445 -3.15 4.23 26.98
N HIS A 446 -3.81 3.10 26.65
CA HIS A 446 -3.20 2.07 25.81
C HIS A 446 -2.77 2.58 24.42
N ALA A 447 -3.35 3.69 23.95
CA ALA A 447 -3.01 4.33 22.69
C ALA A 447 -1.83 5.32 22.77
N THR A 448 -1.27 5.54 23.95
CA THR A 448 -0.13 6.44 24.23
C THR A 448 0.94 5.73 25.08
N PRO A 449 1.49 4.59 24.65
CA PRO A 449 2.51 3.87 25.42
C PRO A 449 3.80 4.66 25.57
N LYS A 450 4.54 4.46 26.67
CA LYS A 450 5.84 5.13 26.91
C LYS A 450 6.97 4.48 26.10
N GLY A 451 6.89 4.55 24.77
CA GLY A 451 7.85 3.91 23.85
C GLY A 451 7.46 2.48 23.48
N TRP A 452 8.28 1.82 22.65
CA TRP A 452 7.97 0.51 22.07
C TRP A 452 8.13 -0.66 23.04
N ARG A 453 9.02 -0.55 24.03
CA ARG A 453 9.45 -1.67 24.87
C ARG A 453 8.47 -2.05 25.98
N PHE A 454 7.48 -1.18 26.25
CA PHE A 454 6.51 -1.33 27.33
C PHE A 454 5.09 -1.62 26.82
N VAL A 455 4.97 -2.20 25.62
CA VAL A 455 3.69 -2.65 25.07
C VAL A 455 3.62 -4.17 25.05
N ASP A 456 2.47 -4.72 25.45
CA ASP A 456 2.13 -6.09 25.06
C ASP A 456 1.85 -6.12 23.55
N GLY A 457 2.11 -7.24 22.90
CA GLY A 457 1.79 -7.51 21.49
C GLY A 457 0.80 -8.65 21.35
N PHE A 458 -0.08 -8.58 20.37
CA PHE A 458 -1.11 -9.57 20.12
C PHE A 458 -1.19 -9.91 18.64
N GLY A 459 -1.40 -11.17 18.30
CA GLY A 459 -1.70 -11.58 16.92
C GLY A 459 -3.07 -11.07 16.43
N CYS A 460 -3.93 -10.63 17.35
CA CYS A 460 -5.34 -10.26 17.21
C CYS A 460 -6.24 -11.43 16.78
N HIS A 461 -5.95 -11.99 15.61
CA HIS A 461 -6.69 -13.08 14.99
C HIS A 461 -6.50 -14.40 15.71
N THR A 462 -7.45 -15.30 15.45
CA THR A 462 -7.29 -16.73 15.71
C THR A 462 -6.50 -17.36 14.56
N PHE A 463 -5.55 -18.24 14.87
CA PHE A 463 -4.76 -19.04 13.92
C PHE A 463 -4.93 -20.52 14.22
N LYS A 464 -4.37 -21.40 13.38
CA LYS A 464 -4.25 -22.84 13.66
C LYS A 464 -2.79 -23.22 13.92
N TRP A 465 -2.60 -24.12 14.87
CA TRP A 465 -1.39 -24.92 15.01
C TRP A 465 -1.70 -26.36 14.62
N VAL A 466 -0.93 -26.93 13.69
CA VAL A 466 -1.13 -28.26 13.11
C VAL A 466 0.07 -29.14 13.44
N ASN A 467 -0.15 -30.28 14.09
CA ASN A 467 0.92 -31.19 14.47
C ASN A 467 1.31 -32.16 13.33
N GLU A 468 2.27 -33.05 13.58
CA GLU A 468 2.77 -34.02 12.59
C GLU A 468 1.68 -35.01 12.12
N ALA A 469 0.70 -35.32 12.97
CA ALA A 469 -0.42 -36.19 12.64
C ALA A 469 -1.54 -35.48 11.85
N GLY A 470 -1.35 -34.21 11.48
CA GLY A 470 -2.35 -33.40 10.76
C GLY A 470 -3.52 -32.91 11.62
N LYS A 471 -3.50 -33.16 12.94
CA LYS A 471 -4.50 -32.63 13.87
C LYS A 471 -4.15 -31.19 14.22
N PHE A 472 -5.17 -30.37 14.47
CA PHE A 472 -4.94 -28.97 14.80
C PHE A 472 -5.71 -28.50 16.03
N VAL A 473 -5.21 -27.41 16.60
CA VAL A 473 -5.88 -26.58 17.60
C VAL A 473 -5.96 -25.14 17.10
N TYR A 474 -6.95 -24.38 17.56
CA TYR A 474 -7.00 -22.95 17.34
C TYR A 474 -6.19 -22.23 18.42
N ILE A 475 -5.53 -21.13 18.04
CA ILE A 475 -4.68 -20.35 18.94
C ILE A 475 -4.84 -18.84 18.77
N LYS A 476 -4.56 -18.09 19.85
CA LYS A 476 -4.27 -16.64 19.80
C LYS A 476 -2.89 -16.36 20.38
N TYR A 477 -2.07 -15.58 19.67
CA TYR A 477 -0.73 -15.17 20.12
C TYR A 477 -0.76 -13.98 21.07
N HIS A 478 0.04 -14.05 22.14
CA HIS A 478 0.26 -12.98 23.12
C HIS A 478 1.76 -12.83 23.41
N PHE A 479 2.29 -11.61 23.30
CA PHE A 479 3.67 -11.26 23.63
C PHE A 479 3.63 -10.28 24.80
N VAL A 480 3.92 -10.77 26.01
CA VAL A 480 3.81 -9.97 27.24
C VAL A 480 5.13 -9.30 27.54
N ALA A 481 5.15 -7.97 27.63
CA ALA A 481 6.39 -7.22 27.87
C ALA A 481 6.95 -7.56 29.26
N LYS A 482 8.20 -8.06 29.32
CA LYS A 482 8.84 -8.40 30.62
C LYS A 482 9.05 -7.18 31.52
N HIS A 483 9.16 -6.00 30.92
CA HIS A 483 9.38 -4.73 31.62
C HIS A 483 8.11 -4.09 32.18
N GLY A 484 6.98 -4.79 32.04
CA GLY A 484 5.65 -4.28 32.37
C GLY A 484 5.14 -3.28 31.34
N LYS A 485 3.84 -2.99 31.43
CA LYS A 485 3.19 -1.96 30.62
C LYS A 485 3.38 -0.58 31.22
N LYS A 486 3.65 0.41 30.37
CA LYS A 486 3.77 1.82 30.77
C LYS A 486 3.12 2.70 29.71
N GLN A 487 2.31 3.66 30.15
CA GLN A 487 1.57 4.58 29.30
C GLN A 487 1.71 6.02 29.79
N PHE A 488 1.74 6.96 28.85
CA PHE A 488 1.60 8.39 29.12
C PHE A 488 0.12 8.75 29.24
N THR A 489 -0.20 9.72 30.09
CA THR A 489 -1.49 10.43 29.98
C THR A 489 -1.54 11.20 28.66
N ALA A 490 -2.71 11.71 28.26
CA ALA A 490 -2.84 12.49 27.04
C ALA A 490 -1.98 13.76 27.06
N GLU A 491 -1.94 14.48 28.18
CA GLU A 491 -1.16 15.71 28.35
C GLU A 491 0.34 15.44 28.28
N GLU A 492 0.79 14.35 28.92
CA GLU A 492 2.18 13.90 28.83
C GLU A 492 2.53 13.55 27.37
N ALA A 493 1.69 12.78 26.68
CA ALA A 493 1.93 12.36 25.31
C ALA A 493 1.98 13.55 24.35
N ILE A 494 1.08 14.53 24.49
CA ILE A 494 1.08 15.77 23.70
C ILE A 494 2.37 16.56 23.94
N ARG A 495 2.73 16.78 25.21
CA ARG A 495 3.94 17.52 25.57
C ARG A 495 5.20 16.84 25.03
N VAL A 496 5.34 15.54 25.22
CA VAL A 496 6.53 14.81 24.75
C VAL A 496 6.56 14.77 23.22
N SER A 497 5.44 14.57 22.55
CA SER A 497 5.37 14.62 21.08
C SER A 497 5.84 15.96 20.50
N GLY A 498 5.63 17.06 21.22
CA GLY A 498 6.12 18.39 20.82
C GLY A 498 7.62 18.61 21.08
N VAL A 499 8.19 17.92 22.07
CA VAL A 499 9.62 18.04 22.43
C VAL A 499 10.48 17.06 21.62
N ASP A 500 10.04 15.81 21.51
CA ASP A 500 10.71 14.74 20.77
C ASP A 500 9.65 13.89 20.02
N PRO A 501 9.36 14.20 18.75
CA PRO A 501 8.41 13.42 17.94
C PRO A 501 8.93 12.01 17.59
N ASP A 502 10.21 11.72 17.88
CA ASP A 502 10.89 10.45 17.64
C ASP A 502 11.21 9.70 18.96
N TYR A 503 10.56 10.07 20.06
CA TYR A 503 10.81 9.51 21.40
C TYR A 503 10.87 7.99 21.40
N SER A 504 9.88 7.32 20.80
CA SER A 504 9.77 5.86 20.88
C SER A 504 10.86 5.17 20.05
N LYS A 505 11.22 5.77 18.91
CA LYS A 505 12.35 5.30 18.08
C LYS A 505 13.67 5.45 18.84
N ARG A 506 13.88 6.60 19.49
CA ARG A 506 15.07 6.90 20.29
C ARG A 506 15.18 5.97 21.51
N ASP A 507 14.08 5.77 22.25
CA ASP A 507 14.05 4.87 23.41
C ASP A 507 14.48 3.44 23.03
N LEU A 508 13.94 2.88 21.95
CA LEU A 508 14.32 1.55 21.50
C LEU A 508 15.79 1.49 21.05
N TRP A 509 16.22 2.47 20.26
CA TRP A 509 17.59 2.55 19.77
C TRP A 509 18.59 2.59 20.92
N ASP A 510 18.41 3.56 21.83
CA ASP A 510 19.30 3.78 22.97
C ASP A 510 19.32 2.59 23.93
N ALA A 511 18.17 1.95 24.17
CA ALA A 511 18.10 0.77 25.02
C ALA A 511 18.97 -0.37 24.46
N ILE A 512 18.91 -0.61 23.14
CA ILE A 512 19.72 -1.64 22.49
C ILE A 512 21.21 -1.28 22.52
N GLU A 513 21.58 -0.03 22.21
CA GLU A 513 22.99 0.42 22.28
C GLU A 513 23.56 0.31 23.70
N LYS A 514 22.75 0.62 24.72
CA LYS A 514 23.10 0.47 26.14
C LYS A 514 23.06 -0.99 26.62
N LYS A 515 22.70 -1.93 25.75
CA LYS A 515 22.54 -3.37 26.07
C LYS A 515 21.52 -3.61 27.19
N GLU A 516 20.52 -2.75 27.31
CA GLU A 516 19.37 -3.02 28.15
C GLU A 516 18.62 -4.23 27.59
N LEU A 517 18.06 -5.05 28.48
CA LEU A 517 17.23 -6.17 28.05
C LEU A 517 15.97 -5.61 27.37
N VAL A 518 15.63 -6.09 26.17
CA VAL A 518 14.38 -5.77 25.47
C VAL A 518 13.70 -7.09 25.14
N GLU A 519 12.73 -7.50 25.98
CA GLU A 519 12.21 -8.87 25.99
C GLU A 519 10.68 -8.94 26.19
N TRP A 520 10.05 -9.89 25.50
CA TRP A 520 8.67 -10.33 25.70
C TRP A 520 8.61 -11.83 25.94
N SER A 521 7.75 -12.26 26.86
CA SER A 521 7.34 -13.67 26.95
C SER A 521 6.23 -13.97 25.95
N ALA A 522 6.45 -14.95 25.09
CA ALA A 522 5.50 -15.39 24.09
C ALA A 522 4.60 -16.49 24.66
N HIS A 523 3.29 -16.26 24.57
CA HIS A 523 2.25 -17.17 25.02
C HIS A 523 1.24 -17.43 23.90
N VAL A 524 0.56 -18.56 24.00
CA VAL A 524 -0.64 -18.88 23.22
C VAL A 524 -1.80 -19.18 24.15
N GLN A 525 -2.99 -18.73 23.78
CA GLN A 525 -4.22 -19.37 24.22
C GLN A 525 -4.53 -20.51 23.25
N ILE A 526 -5.11 -21.60 23.74
CA ILE A 526 -5.40 -22.80 22.94
C ILE A 526 -6.88 -23.14 23.07
N MET A 527 -7.53 -23.41 21.95
CA MET A 527 -8.94 -23.86 21.88
C MET A 527 -9.01 -25.12 21.01
N GLN A 528 -9.65 -26.17 21.52
CA GLN A 528 -9.91 -27.37 20.74
C GLN A 528 -10.96 -27.07 19.67
N PRO A 529 -10.87 -27.65 18.47
CA PRO A 529 -11.79 -27.28 17.40
C PRO A 529 -13.28 -27.54 17.71
N HIS A 530 -13.59 -28.53 18.55
CA HIS A 530 -14.97 -28.83 18.97
C HIS A 530 -15.52 -27.82 19.99
N GLU A 531 -14.67 -27.01 20.62
CA GLU A 531 -15.07 -25.94 21.54
C GLU A 531 -15.42 -24.64 20.80
N ALA A 532 -15.07 -24.53 19.51
CA ALA A 532 -15.25 -23.34 18.68
C ALA A 532 -16.70 -23.12 18.22
N ASP A 533 -17.67 -23.21 19.14
CA ASP A 533 -19.09 -22.93 18.92
C ASP A 533 -19.49 -21.62 19.61
N ALA A 534 -19.85 -20.62 18.80
CA ALA A 534 -20.25 -19.30 19.28
C ALA A 534 -21.49 -19.33 20.20
N ASN A 535 -22.40 -20.30 20.06
CA ASN A 535 -23.56 -20.41 20.97
C ASN A 535 -23.12 -20.75 22.39
N THR A 536 -22.18 -21.67 22.50
CA THR A 536 -21.66 -22.18 23.76
C THR A 536 -20.68 -21.18 24.39
N LEU A 537 -19.80 -20.59 23.59
CA LEU A 537 -18.82 -19.60 24.05
C LEU A 537 -19.46 -18.27 24.43
N GLY A 538 -20.56 -17.92 23.75
CA GLY A 538 -21.27 -16.67 23.88
C GLY A 538 -20.71 -15.52 23.04
N PHE A 539 -19.63 -15.76 22.28
CA PHE A 539 -18.99 -14.88 21.30
C PHE A 539 -18.39 -15.73 20.17
N ASP A 540 -18.10 -15.15 19.02
CA ASP A 540 -17.43 -15.86 17.92
C ASP A 540 -15.89 -15.89 18.13
N PRO A 541 -15.26 -17.07 18.24
CA PRO A 541 -13.82 -17.16 18.45
C PRO A 541 -12.98 -16.68 17.26
N PHE A 542 -13.56 -16.51 16.06
CA PHE A 542 -12.92 -16.01 14.85
C PHE A 542 -13.20 -14.53 14.58
N ASP A 543 -13.99 -13.89 15.45
CA ASP A 543 -14.22 -12.45 15.39
C ASP A 543 -13.05 -11.70 16.04
N VAL A 544 -12.29 -10.97 15.22
CA VAL A 544 -11.14 -10.16 15.68
C VAL A 544 -11.55 -8.98 16.58
N THR A 545 -12.83 -8.64 16.70
CA THR A 545 -13.33 -7.66 17.68
C THR A 545 -13.48 -8.25 19.09
N LYS A 546 -13.24 -9.57 19.24
CA LYS A 546 -13.39 -10.32 20.49
C LYS A 546 -12.07 -10.86 21.02
N VAL A 547 -11.94 -10.86 22.35
CA VAL A 547 -10.89 -11.56 23.10
C VAL A 547 -11.39 -12.92 23.55
N TRP A 548 -10.46 -13.87 23.74
CA TRP A 548 -10.76 -15.11 24.45
C TRP A 548 -10.55 -14.88 25.96
N PRO A 549 -11.58 -15.01 26.80
CA PRO A 549 -11.45 -14.80 28.24
C PRO A 549 -10.38 -15.72 28.85
N ARG A 550 -9.47 -15.16 29.65
CA ARG A 550 -8.30 -15.88 30.18
C ARG A 550 -8.64 -16.94 31.23
N ASP A 551 -9.80 -16.81 31.88
CA ASP A 551 -10.36 -17.78 32.81
C ASP A 551 -10.87 -19.04 32.10
N LYS A 552 -11.33 -18.90 30.85
CA LYS A 552 -11.75 -20.02 29.99
C LYS A 552 -10.57 -20.60 29.19
N PHE A 553 -9.73 -19.72 28.63
CA PHE A 553 -8.60 -20.08 27.79
C PHE A 553 -7.31 -19.49 28.40
N PRO A 554 -6.65 -20.21 29.31
CA PRO A 554 -5.43 -19.72 29.94
C PRO A 554 -4.30 -19.54 28.93
N MET A 555 -3.35 -18.65 29.27
CA MET A 555 -2.16 -18.42 28.44
C MET A 555 -1.08 -19.45 28.79
N HIS A 556 -0.52 -20.09 27.76
CA HIS A 556 0.58 -21.04 27.87
C HIS A 556 1.84 -20.44 27.25
N GLU A 557 2.91 -20.32 28.04
CA GLU A 557 4.20 -19.84 27.52
C GLU A 557 4.78 -20.88 26.55
N PHE A 558 5.27 -20.43 25.40
CA PHE A 558 5.95 -21.29 24.42
C PHE A 558 7.31 -20.75 23.98
N GLY A 559 7.62 -19.48 24.29
CA GLY A 559 8.92 -18.92 24.00
C GLY A 559 9.17 -17.55 24.61
N LYS A 560 10.31 -16.98 24.27
CA LYS A 560 10.68 -15.60 24.57
C LYS A 560 11.23 -14.91 23.32
N LEU A 561 10.94 -13.63 23.21
CA LEU A 561 11.33 -12.78 22.09
C LEU A 561 12.25 -11.69 22.62
N VAL A 562 13.48 -11.60 22.09
CA VAL A 562 14.51 -10.69 22.55
C VAL A 562 15.01 -9.83 21.39
N LEU A 563 15.06 -8.52 21.56
CA LEU A 563 15.68 -7.58 20.63
C LEU A 563 17.04 -7.15 21.16
N ASN A 564 18.08 -7.23 20.32
CA ASN A 564 19.46 -7.01 20.76
C ASN A 564 20.37 -6.36 19.71
N LYS A 565 19.85 -5.98 18.53
CA LYS A 565 20.65 -5.31 17.51
C LYS A 565 19.82 -4.29 16.74
N ASN A 566 20.33 -3.06 16.65
CA ASN A 566 19.72 -2.00 15.86
C ASN A 566 19.91 -2.24 14.36
N PRO A 567 19.01 -1.72 13.50
CA PRO A 567 19.21 -1.74 12.07
C PRO A 567 20.44 -0.92 11.66
N GLU A 568 21.19 -1.38 10.66
CA GLU A 568 22.35 -0.66 10.16
C GLU A 568 21.96 0.45 9.17
N ASN A 569 20.86 0.24 8.43
CA ASN A 569 20.32 1.25 7.52
C ASN A 569 18.79 1.27 7.59
N PHE A 570 18.22 2.38 8.06
CA PHE A 570 16.77 2.52 8.22
C PHE A 570 16.00 2.24 6.91
N HIS A 571 16.46 2.77 5.78
CA HIS A 571 15.76 2.60 4.52
C HIS A 571 15.71 1.13 4.07
N ARG A 572 16.87 0.45 4.07
CA ARG A 572 16.98 -0.97 3.66
C ARG A 572 16.29 -1.91 4.65
N ASP A 573 16.52 -1.72 5.94
CA ASP A 573 16.14 -2.70 6.96
C ASP A 573 14.75 -2.42 7.54
N VAL A 574 14.33 -1.16 7.66
CA VAL A 574 13.03 -0.80 8.26
C VAL A 574 12.02 -0.39 7.19
N GLU A 575 12.36 0.56 6.32
CA GLU A 575 11.42 1.10 5.35
C GLU A 575 11.05 0.05 4.30
N GLN A 576 12.02 -0.73 3.81
CA GLN A 576 11.78 -1.79 2.83
C GLN A 576 11.32 -3.14 3.42
N ALA A 577 11.25 -3.28 4.75
CA ALA A 577 10.71 -4.49 5.36
C ALA A 577 9.24 -4.74 4.97
N ALA A 578 8.93 -5.97 4.60
CA ALA A 578 7.64 -6.42 4.13
C ALA A 578 7.17 -7.63 4.94
N PHE A 579 6.07 -7.47 5.68
CA PHE A 579 5.46 -8.49 6.52
C PHE A 579 4.11 -8.89 5.92
N SER A 580 3.76 -10.17 5.85
CA SER A 580 2.40 -10.56 5.44
C SER A 580 1.90 -11.70 6.32
N PRO A 581 0.69 -11.62 6.91
CA PRO A 581 0.13 -12.72 7.68
C PRO A 581 -0.13 -13.98 6.84
N GLY A 582 -0.13 -13.86 5.50
CA GLY A 582 -0.15 -15.01 4.58
C GLY A 582 1.20 -15.72 4.44
N SER A 583 2.27 -15.21 5.06
CA SER A 583 3.57 -15.88 5.13
C SER A 583 3.54 -16.85 6.31
N MET A 584 2.89 -17.99 6.13
CA MET A 584 2.82 -19.07 7.10
C MET A 584 3.78 -20.19 6.72
N VAL A 585 4.33 -20.87 7.73
CA VAL A 585 5.22 -22.03 7.55
C VAL A 585 4.46 -23.31 7.90
N PRO A 586 4.88 -24.50 7.42
CA PRO A 586 4.24 -25.76 7.76
C PRO A 586 4.01 -25.91 9.27
N GLY A 587 2.82 -26.36 9.67
CA GLY A 587 2.42 -26.46 11.08
C GLY A 587 1.73 -25.22 11.66
N ILE A 588 1.67 -24.11 10.92
CA ILE A 588 0.86 -22.93 11.25
C ILE A 588 -0.09 -22.66 10.09
N GLY A 589 -1.37 -22.43 10.39
CA GLY A 589 -2.40 -22.20 9.39
C GLY A 589 -3.35 -21.05 9.74
N ASP A 590 -4.15 -20.70 8.75
CA ASP A 590 -5.23 -19.71 8.81
C ASP A 590 -6.46 -20.25 9.58
N SER A 591 -7.25 -19.35 10.15
CA SER A 591 -8.59 -19.67 10.66
C SER A 591 -9.66 -19.08 9.75
N PRO A 592 -10.95 -19.41 9.95
CA PRO A 592 -12.07 -18.81 9.23
C PRO A 592 -12.30 -17.31 9.49
N ASP A 593 -11.45 -16.64 10.27
CA ASP A 593 -11.54 -15.19 10.52
C ASP A 593 -11.51 -14.42 9.19
N PRO A 594 -12.62 -13.73 8.81
CA PRO A 594 -12.75 -13.13 7.48
C PRO A 594 -11.74 -12.00 7.25
N LEU A 595 -11.36 -11.27 8.30
CA LEU A 595 -10.34 -10.24 8.19
C LEU A 595 -8.95 -10.86 8.01
N LEU A 596 -8.63 -11.93 8.73
CA LEU A 596 -7.37 -12.66 8.52
C LEU A 596 -7.27 -13.18 7.07
N GLN A 597 -8.33 -13.83 6.58
CA GLN A 597 -8.42 -14.35 5.21
C GLN A 597 -8.07 -13.27 4.18
N PHE A 598 -8.72 -12.12 4.26
CA PHE A 598 -8.45 -11.02 3.34
C PHE A 598 -7.05 -10.42 3.54
N ARG A 599 -6.56 -10.30 4.78
CA ARG A 599 -5.25 -9.75 5.07
C ARG A 599 -4.11 -10.57 4.45
N MET A 600 -4.27 -11.87 4.26
CA MET A 600 -3.26 -12.69 3.58
C MET A 600 -3.01 -12.21 2.13
N PHE A 601 -4.06 -11.78 1.44
CA PHE A 601 -3.98 -11.14 0.12
C PHE A 601 -3.50 -9.68 0.21
N PHE A 602 -4.19 -8.86 1.02
CA PHE A 602 -4.02 -7.40 1.07
C PHE A 602 -2.57 -6.96 1.28
N TYR A 603 -1.83 -7.63 2.16
CA TYR A 603 -0.44 -7.24 2.46
C TYR A 603 0.49 -7.43 1.26
N ARG A 604 0.32 -8.51 0.49
CA ARG A 604 1.17 -8.77 -0.68
C ARG A 604 0.87 -7.80 -1.81
N ASP A 605 -0.41 -7.53 -2.06
CA ASP A 605 -0.85 -6.52 -3.04
C ASP A 605 -0.23 -5.14 -2.76
N ALA A 606 -0.42 -4.64 -1.53
CA ALA A 606 0.14 -3.34 -1.12
C ALA A 606 1.67 -3.29 -1.22
N GLN A 607 2.36 -4.41 -0.97
CA GLN A 607 3.82 -4.51 -1.08
C GLN A 607 4.31 -4.54 -2.53
N TYR A 608 3.58 -5.21 -3.42
CA TYR A 608 3.90 -5.20 -4.84
C TYR A 608 3.77 -3.81 -5.43
N HIS A 609 2.77 -3.03 -5.00
CA HIS A 609 2.66 -1.63 -5.37
C HIS A 609 3.82 -0.78 -4.80
N ARG A 610 4.15 -0.98 -3.53
CA ARG A 610 5.12 -0.13 -2.81
C ARG A 610 6.59 -0.40 -3.14
N ILE A 611 6.93 -1.66 -3.40
CA ILE A 611 8.31 -2.15 -3.53
C ILE A 611 8.51 -2.84 -4.89
N GLY A 612 7.59 -3.74 -5.25
CA GLY A 612 7.69 -4.58 -6.44
C GLY A 612 7.67 -6.08 -6.13
N VAL A 613 7.50 -6.89 -7.16
CA VAL A 613 7.28 -8.36 -7.05
C VAL A 613 8.51 -9.12 -6.53
N ASN A 614 9.72 -8.57 -6.73
CA ASN A 614 10.98 -9.14 -6.27
C ASN A 614 11.39 -8.67 -4.86
N LEU A 615 10.44 -8.22 -4.03
CA LEU A 615 10.70 -7.73 -2.65
C LEU A 615 11.52 -8.68 -1.77
N HIS A 616 11.46 -10.00 -2.04
CA HIS A 616 12.20 -11.03 -1.31
C HIS A 616 13.72 -10.97 -1.54
N GLN A 617 14.17 -10.25 -2.56
CA GLN A 617 15.59 -10.01 -2.86
C GLN A 617 16.15 -8.81 -2.09
N ILE A 618 15.31 -8.05 -1.38
CA ILE A 618 15.79 -7.06 -0.43
C ILE A 618 16.27 -7.81 0.81
N PRO A 619 17.48 -7.52 1.36
CA PRO A 619 18.09 -8.30 2.43
C PRO A 619 17.15 -8.63 3.59
N VAL A 620 16.46 -7.64 4.17
CA VAL A 620 15.57 -7.87 5.33
C VAL A 620 14.38 -8.80 5.03
N ASN A 621 13.98 -8.95 3.76
CA ASN A 621 12.88 -9.82 3.36
C ASN A 621 13.34 -11.21 2.88
N CYS A 622 14.65 -11.39 2.68
CA CYS A 622 15.23 -12.63 2.18
C CYS A 622 15.01 -13.79 3.16
N PRO A 623 14.50 -14.96 2.73
CA PRO A 623 14.34 -16.13 3.59
C PRO A 623 15.68 -16.87 3.76
N PHE A 624 16.71 -16.18 4.25
CA PHE A 624 18.09 -16.66 4.24
C PHE A 624 18.37 -17.89 5.11
N MET A 625 17.49 -18.17 6.08
CA MET A 625 17.56 -19.37 6.94
C MET A 625 16.84 -20.57 6.34
N ALA A 626 16.07 -20.40 5.25
CA ALA A 626 15.33 -21.49 4.65
C ALA A 626 16.29 -22.53 4.06
N SER A 627 16.04 -23.80 4.37
CA SER A 627 16.87 -24.93 3.93
C SER A 627 16.75 -25.18 2.42
N SER A 628 15.72 -24.63 1.78
CA SER A 628 15.46 -24.72 0.34
C SER A 628 14.78 -23.44 -0.14
N PHE A 629 15.33 -22.84 -1.20
CA PHE A 629 14.71 -21.71 -1.90
C PHE A 629 14.85 -21.89 -3.41
N SER A 630 13.74 -22.30 -4.04
CA SER A 630 13.63 -22.51 -5.49
C SER A 630 12.21 -22.17 -5.93
N SER A 631 11.91 -20.87 -5.96
CA SER A 631 10.59 -20.35 -6.32
C SER A 631 10.16 -20.76 -7.74
N LEU A 632 8.85 -20.84 -7.96
CA LEU A 632 8.22 -20.99 -9.28
C LEU A 632 7.91 -19.64 -9.95
N ASN A 633 8.35 -18.54 -9.34
CA ASN A 633 8.15 -17.18 -9.84
C ASN A 633 9.45 -16.63 -10.44
N PHE A 634 9.41 -16.24 -11.72
CA PHE A 634 10.55 -15.78 -12.51
C PHE A 634 10.39 -14.30 -12.88
N ASP A 635 11.48 -13.67 -13.29
CA ASP A 635 11.49 -12.31 -13.88
C ASP A 635 10.94 -11.22 -12.94
N GLY A 636 10.29 -10.20 -13.51
CA GLY A 636 9.75 -9.05 -12.78
C GLY A 636 10.73 -7.89 -12.62
N GLN A 637 10.21 -6.73 -12.22
CA GLN A 637 11.01 -5.52 -12.02
C GLN A 637 12.12 -5.75 -10.97
N MET A 638 13.31 -5.22 -11.24
CA MET A 638 14.47 -5.27 -10.34
C MET A 638 14.84 -6.69 -9.88
N ARG A 639 14.78 -7.67 -10.79
CA ARG A 639 15.34 -9.02 -10.57
C ARG A 639 16.87 -8.94 -10.60
N VAL A 640 17.53 -9.27 -9.49
CA VAL A 640 19.00 -9.10 -9.31
C VAL A 640 19.76 -10.37 -8.95
N ASP A 641 19.07 -11.50 -8.76
CA ASP A 641 19.70 -12.81 -8.59
C ASP A 641 19.90 -13.53 -9.94
N ALA A 642 20.29 -14.82 -9.91
CA ALA A 642 20.45 -15.63 -11.12
C ALA A 642 19.12 -16.05 -11.79
N ASN A 643 17.97 -15.52 -11.35
CA ASN A 643 16.64 -15.86 -11.85
C ASN A 643 16.35 -17.38 -11.86
N HIS A 644 16.76 -18.07 -10.79
CA HIS A 644 16.71 -19.54 -10.66
C HIS A 644 17.53 -20.32 -11.71
N ALA A 645 18.45 -19.64 -12.41
CA ALA A 645 19.41 -20.19 -13.37
C ALA A 645 18.74 -21.09 -14.43
N GLY A 646 19.14 -22.36 -14.51
CA GLY A 646 18.64 -23.30 -15.51
C GLY A 646 17.35 -24.06 -15.13
N ASN A 647 16.65 -23.66 -14.06
CA ASN A 647 15.39 -24.32 -13.68
C ASN A 647 14.30 -24.07 -14.74
N PRO A 648 13.52 -25.09 -15.13
CA PRO A 648 12.35 -24.89 -15.98
C PRO A 648 11.35 -23.91 -15.34
N PRO A 649 10.80 -22.94 -16.10
CA PRO A 649 9.93 -21.91 -15.55
C PRO A 649 8.47 -22.33 -15.32
N TYR A 650 8.18 -23.64 -15.30
CA TYR A 650 6.83 -24.19 -15.22
C TYR A 650 6.78 -25.56 -14.56
N VAL A 651 5.59 -25.94 -14.08
CA VAL A 651 5.29 -27.25 -13.49
C VAL A 651 3.88 -27.73 -13.91
N PRO A 652 3.62 -29.05 -14.03
CA PRO A 652 4.63 -30.12 -14.01
C PRO A 652 5.53 -30.05 -15.26
N ASN A 653 6.73 -30.62 -15.17
CA ASN A 653 7.66 -30.76 -16.30
C ASN A 653 8.43 -32.09 -16.19
N SER A 654 9.00 -32.56 -17.30
CA SER A 654 9.68 -33.87 -17.37
C SER A 654 11.08 -33.90 -16.75
N PHE A 655 11.59 -32.78 -16.22
CA PHE A 655 13.00 -32.66 -15.80
C PHE A 655 13.20 -32.64 -14.28
N LYS A 656 12.25 -32.06 -13.52
CA LYS A 656 12.35 -31.88 -12.07
C LYS A 656 10.99 -32.02 -11.39
N HIS A 657 10.93 -32.77 -10.29
CA HIS A 657 9.78 -32.86 -9.38
C HIS A 657 10.26 -32.76 -7.93
N LYS A 658 9.92 -31.67 -7.23
CA LYS A 658 10.42 -31.34 -5.88
C LYS A 658 9.32 -30.78 -4.98
N PHE A 659 8.22 -31.52 -4.83
CA PHE A 659 7.08 -31.12 -3.99
C PHE A 659 7.05 -31.95 -2.69
N ARG A 660 6.48 -31.36 -1.63
CA ARG A 660 6.31 -31.98 -0.31
C ARG A 660 4.81 -32.06 0.03
N PRO A 661 4.09 -33.11 -0.39
CA PRO A 661 2.65 -33.23 -0.09
C PRO A 661 2.35 -33.29 1.42
N ASP A 662 3.31 -33.71 2.23
CA ASP A 662 3.22 -33.79 3.69
C ASP A 662 3.16 -32.41 4.39
N VAL A 663 3.43 -31.32 3.67
CA VAL A 663 3.25 -29.95 4.18
C VAL A 663 1.90 -29.33 3.83
N ALA A 664 0.97 -30.12 3.25
CA ALA A 664 -0.40 -29.66 3.02
C ALA A 664 -1.07 -29.15 4.30
N GLU A 665 -1.95 -28.17 4.12
CA GLU A 665 -2.74 -27.56 5.18
C GLU A 665 -3.74 -28.53 5.79
N ALA A 666 -4.03 -28.37 7.09
CA ALA A 666 -5.12 -29.09 7.73
C ALA A 666 -6.46 -28.44 7.35
N PRO A 667 -7.40 -29.22 6.77
CA PRO A 667 -8.68 -28.70 6.28
C PRO A 667 -9.58 -28.35 7.46
N TYR A 668 -10.41 -27.33 7.28
CA TYR A 668 -11.49 -26.98 8.19
C TYR A 668 -12.80 -26.88 7.41
N THR A 669 -13.91 -27.15 8.09
CA THR A 669 -15.26 -26.91 7.59
C THR A 669 -15.71 -25.53 8.00
N VAL A 670 -16.52 -24.89 7.17
CA VAL A 670 -17.27 -23.70 7.54
C VAL A 670 -18.68 -24.13 7.98
N ALA A 671 -19.28 -23.38 8.89
CA ALA A 671 -20.59 -23.65 9.45
C ALA A 671 -21.72 -23.25 8.51
N ASP A 672 -21.47 -22.25 7.68
CA ASP A 672 -22.37 -21.80 6.63
C ASP A 672 -21.74 -22.12 5.26
N ASN A 673 -22.49 -22.84 4.43
CA ASN A 673 -22.14 -23.14 3.05
C ASN A 673 -22.92 -22.27 2.05
N VAL A 674 -23.61 -21.23 2.53
CA VAL A 674 -24.35 -20.26 1.74
C VAL A 674 -23.47 -19.07 1.40
N VAL A 675 -23.28 -18.83 0.10
CA VAL A 675 -22.61 -17.62 -0.39
C VAL A 675 -23.63 -16.48 -0.45
N SER A 676 -23.57 -15.56 0.52
CA SER A 676 -24.48 -14.41 0.57
C SER A 676 -23.93 -13.21 1.36
N ARG A 677 -24.67 -12.10 1.38
CA ARG A 677 -24.44 -10.96 2.30
C ARG A 677 -25.21 -11.08 3.62
N LYS A 678 -25.98 -12.16 3.84
CA LYS A 678 -26.85 -12.28 5.02
C LYS A 678 -26.13 -12.62 6.31
N SER A 679 -24.95 -13.20 6.23
CA SER A 679 -24.18 -13.62 7.41
C SER A 679 -23.59 -12.44 8.21
N HIS A 680 -23.80 -11.20 7.77
CA HIS A 680 -23.13 -9.99 8.29
C HIS A 680 -24.02 -9.09 9.18
N PHE A 681 -25.31 -9.39 9.38
CA PHE A 681 -26.18 -8.55 10.22
C PHE A 681 -25.97 -8.77 11.73
N TYR A 682 -25.77 -10.03 12.14
CA TYR A 682 -25.42 -10.41 13.51
C TYR A 682 -24.28 -11.43 13.44
N HIS A 683 -23.05 -11.02 13.71
CA HIS A 683 -21.91 -11.93 13.58
C HIS A 683 -21.76 -12.88 14.80
N GLU A 684 -22.76 -12.95 15.68
CA GLU A 684 -22.82 -13.95 16.76
C GLU A 684 -24.23 -14.56 16.91
N GLY A 685 -25.16 -14.28 15.99
CA GLY A 685 -26.58 -14.58 16.17
C GLY A 685 -27.24 -13.89 17.38
N LYS A 686 -26.50 -13.00 18.06
CA LYS A 686 -26.95 -12.15 19.17
C LYS A 686 -26.91 -10.67 18.76
N LEU A 687 -27.66 -9.86 19.50
CA LEU A 687 -27.79 -8.43 19.28
C LEU A 687 -26.63 -7.60 19.86
N SER A 688 -25.85 -8.13 20.82
CA SER A 688 -24.92 -7.31 21.62
C SER A 688 -23.48 -7.39 21.13
N ASP A 689 -22.98 -6.29 20.57
CA ASP A 689 -21.55 -6.06 20.33
C ASP A 689 -20.84 -5.45 21.56
N TYR A 690 -21.57 -5.26 22.67
CA TYR A 690 -21.15 -4.44 23.80
C TYR A 690 -20.57 -5.23 24.98
N ASP A 691 -20.80 -6.54 25.04
CA ASP A 691 -20.56 -7.31 26.26
C ASP A 691 -19.09 -7.31 26.69
N GLN A 692 -18.16 -7.52 25.75
CA GLN A 692 -16.73 -7.48 26.07
C GLN A 692 -16.21 -6.05 26.30
N ALA A 693 -16.79 -5.05 25.65
CA ALA A 693 -16.47 -3.65 25.94
C ALA A 693 -16.93 -3.29 27.37
N ARG A 694 -18.12 -3.74 27.78
CA ARG A 694 -18.62 -3.59 29.16
C ARG A 694 -17.72 -4.26 30.18
N GLU A 695 -17.25 -5.46 29.90
CA GLU A 695 -16.27 -6.16 30.76
C GLU A 695 -14.96 -5.36 30.91
N LEU A 696 -14.44 -4.82 29.81
CA LEU A 696 -13.25 -3.96 29.85
C LEU A 696 -13.50 -2.70 30.70
N TYR A 697 -14.63 -2.02 30.51
CA TYR A 697 -14.97 -0.80 31.24
C TYR A 697 -15.23 -1.03 32.74
N THR A 698 -16.05 -2.02 33.09
CA THR A 698 -16.58 -2.20 34.44
C THR A 698 -15.64 -3.00 35.35
N ARG A 699 -14.97 -4.03 34.81
CA ARG A 699 -14.16 -4.97 35.60
C ARG A 699 -12.66 -4.78 35.42
N VAL A 700 -12.20 -4.47 34.22
CA VAL A 700 -10.75 -4.43 33.90
C VAL A 700 -10.12 -3.08 34.19
N MET A 701 -10.79 -1.98 33.82
CA MET A 701 -10.29 -0.63 34.08
C MET A 701 -10.43 -0.26 35.57
N SER A 702 -9.42 0.43 36.10
CA SER A 702 -9.52 1.12 37.39
C SER A 702 -10.33 2.43 37.25
N ASP A 703 -10.71 3.04 38.38
CA ASP A 703 -11.37 4.36 38.38
C ASP A 703 -10.54 5.41 37.62
N THR A 704 -9.24 5.49 37.92
CA THR A 704 -8.32 6.42 37.22
C THR A 704 -8.27 6.17 35.72
N GLN A 705 -8.26 4.90 35.29
CA GLN A 705 -8.24 4.58 33.86
C GLN A 705 -9.57 4.95 33.17
N ARG A 706 -10.70 4.80 33.86
CA ARG A 706 -12.00 5.30 33.39
C ARG A 706 -12.02 6.82 33.30
N ASP A 707 -11.49 7.52 34.30
CA ASP A 707 -11.43 8.99 34.29
C ASP A 707 -10.58 9.51 33.11
N HIS A 708 -9.42 8.91 32.86
CA HIS A 708 -8.60 9.23 31.70
C HIS A 708 -9.35 8.92 30.40
N LEU A 709 -10.01 7.76 30.29
CA LEU A 709 -10.83 7.41 29.13
C LEU A 709 -11.92 8.48 28.88
N HIS A 710 -12.66 8.90 29.90
CA HIS A 710 -13.70 9.92 29.80
C HIS A 710 -13.12 11.26 29.31
N HIS A 711 -12.05 11.73 29.96
CA HIS A 711 -11.40 13.00 29.63
C HIS A 711 -10.82 13.00 28.21
N ASN A 712 -10.12 11.92 27.84
CA ASN A 712 -9.53 11.76 26.52
C ASN A 712 -10.59 11.75 25.42
N THR A 713 -11.72 11.10 25.68
CA THR A 713 -12.84 11.00 24.73
C THR A 713 -13.52 12.36 24.57
N ALA A 714 -13.90 13.02 25.67
CA ALA A 714 -14.54 14.34 25.64
C ALA A 714 -13.66 15.41 24.97
N SER A 715 -12.35 15.37 25.23
CA SER A 715 -11.36 16.30 24.65
C SER A 715 -11.26 16.23 23.12
N LEU A 716 -11.58 15.08 22.53
CA LEU A 716 -11.65 14.92 21.08
C LEU A 716 -13.08 15.11 20.54
N LEU A 717 -14.09 14.60 21.25
CA LEU A 717 -15.50 14.71 20.87
C LEU A 717 -15.99 16.16 20.80
N ARG A 718 -15.38 17.08 21.57
CA ARG A 718 -15.70 18.51 21.49
C ARG A 718 -15.42 19.15 20.13
N PHE A 719 -14.54 18.54 19.30
CA PHE A 719 -14.23 19.01 17.95
C PHE A 719 -15.20 18.48 16.89
N VAL A 720 -16.15 17.63 17.27
CA VAL A 720 -17.24 17.20 16.39
C VAL A 720 -18.25 18.33 16.33
N ASP A 721 -18.69 18.68 15.13
CA ASP A 721 -19.63 19.79 14.91
C ASP A 721 -21.07 19.29 14.96
N ALA A 722 -21.34 18.16 14.30
CA ALA A 722 -22.70 17.68 14.09
C ALA A 722 -23.29 17.00 15.34
N LYS A 723 -24.45 17.49 15.79
CA LYS A 723 -25.21 16.91 16.91
C LYS A 723 -25.48 15.42 16.73
N VAL A 724 -25.87 15.02 15.51
CA VAL A 724 -26.25 13.63 15.20
C VAL A 724 -25.12 12.64 15.49
N ILE A 725 -23.87 13.04 15.26
CA ILE A 725 -22.68 12.23 15.53
C ILE A 725 -22.46 12.09 17.04
N LYS A 726 -22.49 13.22 17.79
CA LYS A 726 -22.31 13.21 19.25
C LYS A 726 -23.35 12.34 19.95
N VAL A 727 -24.63 12.54 19.61
CA VAL A 727 -25.74 11.76 20.17
C VAL A 727 -25.63 10.29 19.78
N GLY A 728 -25.32 10.00 18.51
CA GLY A 728 -25.14 8.63 18.02
C GLY A 728 -24.00 7.88 18.71
N TYR A 729 -22.85 8.53 18.87
CA TYR A 729 -21.70 7.92 19.54
C TYR A 729 -21.97 7.67 21.02
N LEU A 730 -22.48 8.67 21.75
CA LEU A 730 -22.83 8.50 23.16
C LEU A 730 -23.92 7.44 23.37
N ALA A 731 -24.80 7.24 22.40
CA ALA A 731 -25.80 6.18 22.43
C ALA A 731 -25.19 4.76 22.33
N GLN A 732 -24.12 4.60 21.56
CA GLN A 732 -23.33 3.35 21.58
C GLN A 732 -22.68 3.14 22.94
N LEU A 733 -22.11 4.19 23.54
CA LEU A 733 -21.50 4.12 24.87
C LEU A 733 -22.52 3.82 25.96
N TRP A 734 -23.75 4.32 25.85
CA TRP A 734 -24.84 4.02 26.77
C TRP A 734 -25.15 2.52 26.81
N ASN A 735 -25.12 1.86 25.65
CA ASN A 735 -25.34 0.41 25.56
C ASN A 735 -24.18 -0.42 26.11
N ILE A 736 -22.97 0.17 26.22
CA ILE A 736 -21.87 -0.40 27.00
C ILE A 736 -22.16 -0.21 28.48
N ASP A 737 -22.26 1.05 28.93
CA ASP A 737 -22.61 1.42 30.31
C ASP A 737 -23.21 2.85 30.35
N PRO A 738 -24.38 3.07 30.99
CA PRO A 738 -24.99 4.40 31.12
C PRO A 738 -24.11 5.45 31.79
N GLN A 739 -23.32 5.05 32.81
CA GLN A 739 -22.42 5.96 33.52
C GLN A 739 -21.26 6.38 32.62
N TYR A 740 -20.78 5.49 31.74
CA TYR A 740 -19.74 5.81 30.77
C TYR A 740 -20.17 6.95 29.84
N ALA A 741 -21.34 6.82 29.21
CA ALA A 741 -21.89 7.86 28.35
C ALA A 741 -22.13 9.17 29.11
N LYS A 742 -22.66 9.09 30.34
CA LYS A 742 -22.94 10.27 31.16
C LYS A 742 -21.67 11.01 31.55
N ALA A 743 -20.62 10.30 31.95
CA ALA A 743 -19.35 10.90 32.35
C ALA A 743 -18.71 11.70 31.21
N ILE A 744 -18.76 11.20 29.96
CA ILE A 744 -18.27 11.94 28.79
C ILE A 744 -19.16 13.15 28.50
N TYR A 745 -20.49 12.99 28.53
CA TYR A 745 -21.43 14.09 28.31
C TYR A 745 -21.19 15.25 29.28
N ASP A 746 -20.95 14.95 30.55
CA ASP A 746 -20.72 15.96 31.59
C ASP A 746 -19.44 16.76 31.37
N LEU A 747 -18.42 16.14 30.78
CA LEU A 747 -17.14 16.77 30.43
C LEU A 747 -17.17 17.56 29.12
N LEU A 748 -18.23 17.43 28.32
CA LEU A 748 -18.37 18.26 27.11
C LEU A 748 -18.60 19.72 27.49
N PRO A 749 -18.06 20.67 26.70
CA PRO A 749 -18.21 22.09 26.98
C PRO A 749 -19.67 22.52 26.80
N GLU A 750 -20.09 23.58 27.48
CA GLU A 750 -21.49 24.03 27.49
C GLU A 750 -22.02 24.36 26.09
N GLU A 751 -21.18 24.80 25.15
CA GLU A 751 -21.62 25.02 23.76
C GLU A 751 -22.10 23.73 23.08
N SER A 752 -21.61 22.56 23.49
CA SER A 752 -22.10 21.26 23.01
C SER A 752 -23.43 20.84 23.63
N LYS A 753 -23.89 21.52 24.68
CA LYS A 753 -25.17 21.25 25.37
C LYS A 753 -26.25 22.26 24.97
N THR A 754 -25.90 23.55 24.91
CA THR A 754 -26.86 24.64 24.70
C THR A 754 -26.72 25.41 23.38
N GLY A 755 -25.71 25.10 22.56
CA GLY A 755 -25.49 25.75 21.26
C GLY A 755 -26.49 25.33 20.16
N PRO A 756 -26.35 25.83 18.92
CA PRO A 756 -27.23 25.47 17.80
C PRO A 756 -27.27 23.95 17.51
N GLU A 757 -26.14 23.27 17.68
CA GLU A 757 -25.98 21.80 17.61
C GLU A 757 -25.96 21.16 19.01
N GLY A 758 -26.48 21.87 20.03
CA GLY A 758 -26.56 21.42 21.40
C GLY A 758 -27.57 20.30 21.60
N PHE A 759 -27.34 19.45 22.60
CA PHE A 759 -28.23 18.33 22.89
C PHE A 759 -28.35 18.02 24.38
N GLU A 760 -29.53 17.53 24.74
CA GLU A 760 -29.84 17.06 26.08
C GLU A 760 -29.50 15.57 26.21
N PHE A 761 -29.06 15.13 27.39
CA PHE A 761 -28.69 13.72 27.60
C PHE A 761 -29.86 12.74 27.40
N VAL A 762 -31.11 13.19 27.55
CA VAL A 762 -32.30 12.37 27.22
C VAL A 762 -32.34 11.95 25.75
N GLU A 763 -31.75 12.74 24.84
CA GLU A 763 -31.65 12.40 23.42
C GLU A 763 -30.72 11.20 23.21
N VAL A 764 -29.64 11.10 23.99
CA VAL A 764 -28.73 9.93 24.01
C VAL A 764 -29.48 8.68 24.46
N GLN A 765 -30.25 8.77 25.55
CA GLN A 765 -31.04 7.66 26.07
C GLN A 765 -32.08 7.16 25.07
N ASN A 766 -32.71 8.09 24.33
CA ASN A 766 -33.65 7.74 23.29
C ASN A 766 -32.96 7.12 22.07
N LYS A 767 -31.81 7.66 21.65
CA LYS A 767 -31.04 7.15 20.51
C LYS A 767 -30.42 5.79 20.78
N ALA A 768 -30.11 5.44 22.04
CA ALA A 768 -29.56 4.14 22.42
C ALA A 768 -30.49 2.97 22.10
N LYS A 769 -31.81 3.22 22.03
CA LYS A 769 -32.80 2.23 21.60
C LYS A 769 -32.62 1.92 20.11
N GLY A 770 -32.04 0.76 19.78
CA GLY A 770 -31.77 0.35 18.40
C GLY A 770 -30.40 0.78 17.87
N ALA A 771 -29.52 1.33 18.70
CA ALA A 771 -28.17 1.73 18.28
C ALA A 771 -27.32 0.52 17.82
N GLU A 772 -27.61 -0.68 18.30
CA GLU A 772 -26.99 -1.94 17.88
C GLU A 772 -27.27 -2.31 16.40
N LEU A 773 -28.28 -1.67 15.82
CA LEU A 773 -28.69 -1.82 14.42
C LEU A 773 -28.22 -0.66 13.54
N ALA A 774 -27.45 0.28 14.06
CA ALA A 774 -26.93 1.40 13.28
C ALA A 774 -26.15 0.88 12.05
N GLY A 775 -26.46 1.42 10.87
CA GLY A 775 -25.84 1.00 9.60
C GLY A 775 -26.28 -0.37 9.06
N LYS A 776 -27.10 -1.14 9.80
CA LYS A 776 -27.49 -2.51 9.41
C LYS A 776 -28.82 -2.53 8.65
N GLU A 777 -28.86 -3.23 7.53
CA GLU A 777 -30.04 -3.33 6.64
C GLU A 777 -30.79 -4.66 6.85
N ALA A 778 -32.08 -4.60 7.23
CA ALA A 778 -32.84 -5.75 7.71
C ALA A 778 -32.95 -6.90 6.68
N LYS A 779 -32.87 -6.61 5.37
CA LYS A 779 -32.89 -7.66 4.32
C LYS A 779 -31.67 -8.59 4.38
N PHE A 780 -30.57 -8.14 4.99
CA PHE A 780 -29.36 -8.93 5.20
C PHE A 780 -29.36 -9.65 6.55
N ARG A 781 -30.46 -9.63 7.31
CA ARG A 781 -30.55 -10.38 8.56
C ARG A 781 -30.54 -11.89 8.28
N PRO A 782 -29.77 -12.69 9.04
CA PRO A 782 -29.86 -14.14 9.01
C PRO A 782 -31.31 -14.62 9.16
N SER A 783 -31.75 -15.50 8.27
CA SER A 783 -33.11 -16.08 8.26
C SER A 783 -33.22 -17.42 8.98
N ASN A 784 -32.11 -18.08 9.29
CA ASN A 784 -32.05 -19.35 10.02
C ASN A 784 -30.75 -19.46 10.82
N ALA A 785 -30.65 -20.49 11.66
CA ALA A 785 -29.51 -20.66 12.57
C ALA A 785 -28.20 -21.07 11.87
N SER A 786 -28.26 -21.60 10.64
CA SER A 786 -27.08 -21.99 9.86
C SER A 786 -26.40 -20.81 9.15
N GLU A 787 -27.06 -19.67 9.00
CA GLU A 787 -26.51 -18.47 8.36
C GLU A 787 -25.52 -17.73 9.30
N ARG A 788 -24.33 -18.31 9.53
CA ARG A 788 -23.31 -17.80 10.47
C ARG A 788 -21.88 -18.02 9.97
N LEU A 789 -21.03 -17.02 10.20
CA LEU A 789 -19.59 -17.09 9.87
C LEU A 789 -18.77 -17.79 10.96
N VAL A 790 -19.01 -19.07 11.23
CA VAL A 790 -18.12 -19.87 12.10
C VAL A 790 -17.50 -21.00 11.32
N GLY A 791 -16.33 -21.51 11.73
CA GLY A 791 -15.76 -22.73 11.17
C GLY A 791 -15.49 -23.79 12.24
N PHE A 792 -15.48 -25.04 11.80
CA PHE A 792 -15.31 -26.23 12.63
C PHE A 792 -14.25 -27.14 12.04
N TYR A 793 -13.70 -28.04 12.85
CA TYR A 793 -12.88 -29.13 12.33
C TYR A 793 -13.76 -30.20 11.67
N PRO A 794 -13.45 -30.62 10.43
CA PRO A 794 -14.07 -31.79 9.86
C PRO A 794 -13.52 -33.04 10.55
N GLY A 795 -14.35 -34.07 10.76
CA GLY A 795 -13.84 -35.39 11.15
C GLY A 795 -12.77 -35.89 10.17
N ASP A 796 -11.96 -36.88 10.56
CA ASP A 796 -10.78 -37.37 9.83
C ASP A 796 -10.98 -37.42 8.29
N ILE A 797 -10.57 -36.35 7.58
CA ILE A 797 -10.78 -36.21 6.12
C ILE A 797 -9.75 -37.02 5.33
N TYR A 798 -8.55 -37.17 5.90
CA TYR A 798 -7.47 -37.89 5.25
C TYR A 798 -7.24 -39.21 5.95
N ASN A 799 -7.10 -40.28 5.15
CA ASN A 799 -6.38 -41.47 5.59
C ASN A 799 -4.92 -41.04 5.74
N VAL A 800 -4.52 -40.71 6.97
CA VAL A 800 -3.11 -40.40 7.32
C VAL A 800 -2.27 -41.66 7.18
#